data_AF-A0A7I4ACD0-F1
#
_entry.id   AF-A0A7I4ACD0-F1
#
_cell.length_a   1.000
_cell.length_b   1.000
_cell.length_c   1.000
_cell.angle_alpha   90.00
_cell.angle_beta   90.00
_cell.angle_gamma   90.00
#
_symmetry.space_group_name_H-M   'P 1'
#
loop_
_entity.id
_entity.type
_entity.pdbx_description
1 polymer ?
#
loop_
_entity_poly.entity_id
_entity_poly.type
_entity_poly.pdbx_seq_one_letter_code
_entity_poly.pdbx_strand_id
1 'polypeptide(L)'
;MYFDSPTKILQSPLLKMPPSTMHDNYPSTPGKVKVERSNYFGRVASRWHTTASTRLLACTAVLLTLTLFVFYRMSGTSGGAIDGGIVGRSVAAFKPTHQWELKVRQSCLPKRSEEEAMVVLVTGAAGFVGTHVSLALKKRGDGVVGLDNFNDYYETSLKRARQDLLEKHGVFVVEGDINDETLLKALFELGQFTHVMHLAAQAGVRYAMQNPGSYVHSNIAGLVNLFEICKAANPQPAIVWASSSSVYGLNNKVPFSESDRTDQPASLYAATKKAGEEIAHTYNHIYGLSITGLRFFTVYGPWGRPDMAYFSFTRDILRGKAINIYTGNGGKDLARDFTYIDDIVKGCVGALDTAEKSTGSGGKKTGPAQLRVFNLGNTSPVTVPTLVDILEKYLKQKAKRNIIKMPRNGDVPFTHANISYAQSQFNYHPTTNLDTGLKKFVKWYLSYYGVGTDHKLWLGDHEQIGQCNDAVRWTDFTTLTELYKPATEAGKRLPMYELADLHFSCQVARELAELEPQAQSAAAWNFEWSKGHFRLDNALLGEWRYSEECNLTLARELMAGLYFRQLLAGRDFAVNAGNIIERQIFSSAKQMQNYVYLVGDTKTREAVVVDAAWDVKGIRRLAAADNMRLVGAVLTHYHFDHTGGTPPPPFDQLGIKVPGIRELAVEDKLPVHVNRNDANTVVNSNGVPSANLNLLDDADVVSVGGVKLKFIHTPGHTPGSQCIYIERPQQDILISGDTLFIGSCGRLDFPDCDVKAMYNSLQKLATLPATTKVYPGHDYGGPHTTIAQEREQGFLKPMAERQWLRMHG
;
A
#
# COMPACT_ATOMS: atom_id res chain seq x y z
N MET A 1 -52.04 -42.73 -20.53
CA MET A 1 -53.13 -43.28 -21.38
C MET A 1 -52.96 -42.76 -22.80
N TYR A 2 -53.66 -43.37 -23.76
CA TYR A 2 -53.40 -43.31 -25.21
C TYR A 2 -53.70 -41.95 -25.89
N PHE A 3 -52.94 -41.66 -26.98
CA PHE A 3 -53.31 -41.07 -28.30
C PHE A 3 -54.34 -39.90 -28.35
N ASP A 4 -54.22 -38.87 -29.20
CA ASP A 4 -53.87 -38.87 -30.64
C ASP A 4 -53.69 -37.42 -31.19
N SER A 5 -53.25 -37.26 -32.44
CA SER A 5 -53.33 -35.99 -33.23
C SER A 5 -54.37 -36.13 -34.36
N PRO A 6 -54.82 -35.03 -35.03
CA PRO A 6 -54.27 -34.75 -36.37
C PRO A 6 -54.30 -33.26 -36.85
N THR A 7 -53.87 -33.07 -38.10
CA THR A 7 -53.51 -31.82 -38.82
C THR A 7 -54.57 -31.29 -39.81
N LYS A 8 -54.48 -29.99 -40.18
CA LYS A 8 -54.52 -29.39 -41.57
C LYS A 8 -54.61 -27.84 -41.49
N ILE A 9 -53.71 -27.03 -42.08
CA ILE A 9 -53.43 -26.67 -43.50
C ILE A 9 -54.42 -25.66 -44.12
N LEU A 10 -53.89 -24.48 -44.54
CA LEU A 10 -54.23 -23.62 -45.70
C LEU A 10 -53.13 -22.53 -45.81
N GLN A 11 -52.14 -22.65 -46.69
CA GLN A 11 -52.05 -22.13 -48.08
C GLN A 11 -51.42 -20.72 -48.23
N SER A 12 -50.64 -20.55 -49.30
CA SER A 12 -49.67 -19.47 -49.58
C SER A 12 -50.21 -18.47 -50.64
N PRO A 13 -49.47 -17.44 -51.16
CA PRO A 13 -48.30 -17.66 -52.06
C PRO A 13 -47.18 -16.57 -52.12
N LEU A 14 -45.93 -17.03 -52.37
CA LEU A 14 -44.98 -16.58 -53.43
C LEU A 14 -44.46 -15.10 -53.49
N LEU A 15 -43.22 -14.75 -53.88
CA LEU A 15 -41.98 -15.44 -54.35
C LEU A 15 -40.74 -14.80 -53.60
N LYS A 16 -39.43 -14.94 -53.91
CA LYS A 16 -38.62 -15.66 -54.94
C LYS A 16 -37.13 -15.87 -54.50
N MET A 17 -36.63 -17.10 -54.65
CA MET A 17 -35.29 -17.46 -55.20
C MET A 17 -33.97 -17.38 -54.34
N PRO A 18 -32.90 -18.15 -54.68
CA PRO A 18 -32.51 -19.35 -53.86
C PRO A 18 -30.96 -19.51 -53.67
N PRO A 19 -30.35 -20.72 -53.49
CA PRO A 19 -30.45 -21.67 -52.35
C PRO A 19 -29.08 -22.22 -51.82
N SER A 20 -29.16 -23.11 -50.79
CA SER A 20 -28.33 -24.33 -50.56
C SER A 20 -26.83 -24.20 -50.24
N THR A 21 -26.19 -25.02 -49.36
CA THR A 21 -26.58 -26.11 -48.42
C THR A 21 -25.40 -26.30 -47.43
N MET A 22 -25.60 -26.55 -46.12
CA MET A 22 -25.55 -27.88 -45.43
C MET A 22 -24.32 -28.78 -45.77
N HIS A 23 -23.66 -29.51 -44.86
CA HIS A 23 -24.01 -29.95 -43.48
C HIS A 23 -22.74 -30.32 -42.65
N ASP A 24 -22.92 -30.63 -41.35
CA ASP A 24 -21.89 -31.08 -40.39
C ASP A 24 -21.38 -32.52 -40.57
N ASN A 25 -20.14 -32.77 -40.07
CA ASN A 25 -19.70 -33.87 -39.19
C ASN A 25 -18.33 -34.51 -39.51
N TYR A 26 -17.54 -34.72 -38.45
CA TYR A 26 -16.31 -35.51 -38.35
C TYR A 26 -16.63 -37.04 -38.31
N PRO A 27 -15.71 -37.99 -38.67
CA PRO A 27 -14.61 -38.38 -37.75
C PRO A 27 -13.30 -38.99 -38.35
N SER A 28 -12.31 -39.15 -37.45
CA SER A 28 -11.25 -40.19 -37.38
C SER A 28 -10.16 -40.37 -38.47
N THR A 29 -8.91 -40.44 -37.99
CA THR A 29 -7.64 -40.92 -38.61
C THR A 29 -7.53 -42.46 -38.63
N PRO A 30 -6.45 -43.11 -39.16
CA PRO A 30 -5.42 -42.69 -40.15
C PRO A 30 -5.15 -43.72 -41.29
N GLY A 31 -4.44 -43.35 -42.38
CA GLY A 31 -4.01 -44.31 -43.41
C GLY A 31 -2.83 -43.86 -44.31
N LYS A 32 -1.87 -44.75 -44.58
CA LYS A 32 -0.65 -44.51 -45.38
C LYS A 32 -0.80 -44.98 -46.85
N VAL A 33 -0.51 -44.14 -47.85
CA VAL A 33 -0.01 -44.51 -49.21
C VAL A 33 0.84 -43.32 -49.71
N LYS A 34 2.18 -43.41 -49.78
CA LYS A 34 3.09 -44.00 -50.80
C LYS A 34 3.31 -43.08 -52.02
N VAL A 35 4.59 -42.82 -52.31
CA VAL A 35 5.10 -41.88 -53.33
C VAL A 35 5.29 -42.58 -54.68
N GLU A 36 4.93 -41.91 -55.77
CA GLU A 36 5.39 -42.24 -57.14
C GLU A 36 6.39 -41.22 -57.69
N ARG A 37 7.22 -41.66 -58.65
CA ARG A 37 8.45 -40.98 -59.08
C ARG A 37 8.63 -41.11 -60.60
N SER A 38 8.60 -39.99 -61.32
CA SER A 38 8.96 -39.83 -62.75
C SER A 38 8.73 -38.35 -63.13
N ASN A 39 9.48 -37.64 -63.96
CA ASN A 39 10.73 -37.90 -64.70
C ASN A 39 11.40 -36.52 -64.96
N TYR A 40 12.71 -36.32 -64.80
CA TYR A 40 13.80 -36.68 -65.72
C TYR A 40 14.01 -35.70 -66.91
N PHE A 41 14.49 -34.48 -66.65
CA PHE A 41 15.37 -33.71 -67.55
C PHE A 41 16.23 -32.74 -66.72
N GLY A 42 17.55 -32.62 -66.99
CA GLY A 42 18.43 -31.68 -66.27
C GLY A 42 19.87 -32.11 -65.93
N ARG A 43 20.40 -33.22 -66.46
CA ARG A 43 21.79 -33.66 -66.18
C ARG A 43 22.86 -33.02 -67.09
N VAL A 44 23.08 -31.70 -66.99
CA VAL A 44 24.34 -31.05 -67.45
C VAL A 44 24.80 -29.93 -66.50
N ALA A 45 23.89 -29.19 -65.86
CA ALA A 45 24.22 -27.97 -65.11
C ALA A 45 24.86 -28.17 -63.71
N SER A 46 25.05 -29.39 -63.21
CA SER A 46 25.39 -29.61 -61.78
C SER A 46 26.89 -29.66 -61.43
N ARG A 47 27.82 -29.50 -62.38
CA ARG A 47 29.27 -29.66 -62.11
C ARG A 47 30.05 -28.38 -61.78
N TRP A 48 29.47 -27.18 -61.97
CA TRP A 48 30.13 -25.91 -61.62
C TRP A 48 29.56 -25.25 -60.35
N HIS A 49 28.34 -25.59 -59.94
CA HIS A 49 27.75 -25.07 -58.70
C HIS A 49 28.20 -25.81 -57.43
N THR A 50 28.82 -26.99 -57.54
CA THR A 50 29.22 -27.82 -56.39
C THR A 50 30.52 -27.42 -55.71
N THR A 51 31.43 -26.72 -56.39
CA THR A 51 32.72 -26.24 -55.82
C THR A 51 32.63 -24.85 -55.19
N ALA A 52 31.74 -23.98 -55.68
CA ALA A 52 31.47 -22.69 -55.06
C ALA A 52 30.66 -22.85 -53.76
N SER A 53 29.61 -23.69 -53.78
CA SER A 53 28.77 -23.94 -52.61
C SER A 53 29.52 -24.64 -51.47
N THR A 54 30.36 -25.63 -51.77
CA THR A 54 31.17 -26.32 -50.74
C THR A 54 32.23 -25.42 -50.11
N ARG A 55 32.85 -24.51 -50.88
CA ARG A 55 33.78 -23.51 -50.30
C ARG A 55 33.05 -22.48 -49.45
N LEU A 56 31.86 -22.01 -49.88
CA LEU A 56 31.05 -21.08 -49.08
C LEU A 56 30.54 -21.74 -47.79
N LEU A 57 30.13 -23.02 -47.85
CA LEU A 57 29.76 -23.83 -46.69
C LEU A 57 30.95 -24.10 -45.75
N ALA A 58 32.14 -24.36 -46.28
CA ALA A 58 33.34 -24.53 -45.46
C ALA A 58 33.74 -23.22 -44.76
N CYS A 59 33.76 -22.09 -45.46
CA CYS A 59 34.09 -20.79 -44.87
C CYS A 59 33.05 -20.35 -43.83
N THR A 60 31.75 -20.58 -44.07
CA THR A 60 30.70 -20.29 -43.08
C THR A 60 30.77 -21.23 -41.88
N ALA A 61 31.11 -22.52 -42.06
CA ALA A 61 31.34 -23.44 -40.96
C ALA A 61 32.57 -23.06 -40.10
N VAL A 62 33.66 -22.58 -40.71
CA VAL A 62 34.85 -22.09 -40.00
C VAL A 62 34.57 -20.78 -39.27
N LEU A 63 33.81 -19.86 -39.87
CA LEU A 63 33.34 -18.65 -39.18
C LEU A 63 32.43 -18.99 -38.00
N LEU A 64 31.46 -19.89 -38.18
CA LEU A 64 30.57 -20.35 -37.10
C LEU A 64 31.34 -21.03 -35.96
N THR A 65 32.31 -21.90 -36.25
CA THR A 65 33.11 -22.54 -35.18
C THR A 65 34.04 -21.56 -34.47
N LEU A 66 34.62 -20.58 -35.16
CA LEU A 66 35.37 -19.49 -34.53
C LEU A 66 34.47 -18.60 -33.66
N THR A 67 33.29 -18.22 -34.15
CA THR A 67 32.33 -17.42 -33.37
C THR A 67 31.85 -18.19 -32.14
N LEU A 68 31.49 -19.47 -32.28
CA LEU A 68 31.12 -20.34 -31.16
C LEU A 68 32.28 -20.54 -30.17
N PHE A 69 33.53 -20.65 -30.63
CA PHE A 69 34.70 -20.77 -29.75
C PHE A 69 34.98 -19.48 -28.97
N VAL A 70 34.78 -18.31 -29.58
CA VAL A 70 34.85 -17.01 -28.87
C VAL A 70 33.72 -16.89 -27.85
N PHE A 71 32.46 -17.20 -28.23
CA PHE A 71 31.34 -17.22 -27.28
C PHE A 71 31.54 -18.21 -26.14
N TYR A 72 32.13 -19.39 -26.39
CA TYR A 72 32.44 -20.40 -25.37
C TYR A 72 33.61 -19.99 -24.46
N ARG A 73 34.62 -19.30 -25.00
CA ARG A 73 35.72 -18.69 -24.23
C ARG A 73 35.27 -17.51 -23.36
N MET A 74 34.27 -16.74 -23.80
CA MET A 74 33.65 -15.68 -23.00
C MET A 74 32.61 -16.23 -22.00
N SER A 75 31.99 -17.38 -22.29
CA SER A 75 31.02 -18.06 -21.42
C SER A 75 31.70 -19.05 -20.46
N GLY A 76 32.54 -18.54 -19.56
CA GLY A 76 33.15 -19.34 -18.50
C GLY A 76 32.13 -19.84 -17.47
N THR A 77 31.61 -21.05 -17.69
CA THR A 77 30.98 -21.95 -16.69
C THR A 77 29.96 -21.33 -15.71
N SER A 78 28.70 -21.25 -16.14
CA SER A 78 27.59 -21.92 -15.42
C SER A 78 26.42 -22.13 -16.39
N GLY A 79 25.90 -23.36 -16.48
CA GLY A 79 24.95 -23.75 -17.53
C GLY A 79 23.55 -23.15 -17.34
N GLY A 80 22.87 -22.85 -18.45
CA GLY A 80 21.49 -22.36 -18.46
C GLY A 80 20.55 -23.24 -19.27
N ALA A 81 19.27 -22.88 -19.26
CA ALA A 81 18.24 -23.40 -20.18
C ALA A 81 17.25 -22.27 -20.57
N ILE A 82 17.71 -21.44 -21.52
CA ILE A 82 16.97 -20.65 -22.53
C ILE A 82 15.43 -20.49 -22.41
N ASP A 83 15.02 -19.23 -22.29
CA ASP A 83 13.65 -18.72 -22.47
C ASP A 83 13.38 -18.29 -23.93
N GLY A 84 12.09 -18.24 -24.32
CA GLY A 84 11.56 -18.01 -25.66
C GLY A 84 10.69 -16.76 -25.80
N GLY A 85 11.11 -15.61 -25.29
CA GLY A 85 10.82 -14.31 -25.91
C GLY A 85 9.37 -13.81 -25.93
N ILE A 86 8.82 -13.49 -24.75
CA ILE A 86 7.94 -12.32 -24.59
C ILE A 86 8.66 -11.38 -23.62
N VAL A 87 8.53 -10.05 -23.80
CA VAL A 87 9.33 -9.02 -23.11
C VAL A 87 9.14 -9.03 -21.59
N GLY A 88 9.85 -9.92 -20.91
CA GLY A 88 9.99 -9.97 -19.47
C GLY A 88 11.12 -9.05 -19.03
N ARG A 89 10.78 -7.96 -18.32
CA ARG A 89 11.72 -7.42 -17.34
C ARG A 89 11.98 -8.54 -16.33
N SER A 90 13.25 -8.92 -16.15
CA SER A 90 13.64 -9.75 -15.02
C SER A 90 13.28 -9.00 -13.74
N VAL A 91 12.13 -9.35 -13.15
CA VAL A 91 11.76 -8.93 -11.80
C VAL A 91 12.78 -9.59 -10.90
N ALA A 92 13.52 -8.79 -10.12
CA ALA A 92 14.45 -9.34 -9.14
C ALA A 92 13.67 -10.30 -8.24
N ALA A 93 14.01 -11.59 -8.30
CA ALA A 93 13.26 -12.63 -7.61
C ALA A 93 13.13 -12.27 -6.12
N PHE A 94 11.91 -12.36 -5.59
CA PHE A 94 11.63 -12.03 -4.19
C PHE A 94 12.57 -12.80 -3.27
N LYS A 95 13.39 -12.06 -2.50
CA LYS A 95 14.27 -12.62 -1.47
C LYS A 95 13.76 -12.14 -0.12
N PRO A 96 13.20 -13.01 0.73
CA PRO A 96 12.78 -12.63 2.06
C PRO A 96 13.99 -12.18 2.89
N THR A 97 13.80 -11.16 3.72
CA THR A 97 14.78 -10.79 4.76
C THR A 97 14.42 -11.49 6.06
N HIS A 98 15.41 -11.74 6.93
CA HIS A 98 15.17 -12.38 8.23
C HIS A 98 14.10 -11.64 9.07
N GLN A 99 14.07 -10.31 9.02
CA GLN A 99 13.02 -9.51 9.68
C GLN A 99 11.62 -9.76 9.08
N TRP A 100 11.52 -9.86 7.75
CA TRP A 100 10.26 -10.18 7.08
C TRP A 100 9.76 -11.58 7.47
N GLU A 101 10.64 -12.58 7.50
CA GLU A 101 10.28 -13.94 7.93
C GLU A 101 9.78 -13.97 9.37
N LEU A 102 10.45 -13.24 10.28
CA LEU A 102 10.01 -13.12 11.67
C LEU A 102 8.61 -12.49 11.78
N LYS A 103 8.33 -11.41 11.04
CA LYS A 103 6.99 -10.76 11.05
C LYS A 103 5.91 -11.70 10.50
N VAL A 104 6.17 -12.45 9.43
CA VAL A 104 5.26 -13.50 8.92
C VAL A 104 4.99 -14.56 9.99
N ARG A 105 6.04 -15.16 10.56
CA ARG A 105 5.92 -16.21 11.60
C ARG A 105 5.16 -15.72 12.82
N GLN A 106 5.50 -14.55 13.36
CA GLN A 106 4.84 -13.96 14.53
C GLN A 106 3.35 -13.69 14.27
N SER A 107 3.00 -13.24 13.06
CA SER A 107 1.62 -12.99 12.67
C SER A 107 0.79 -14.27 12.54
N CYS A 108 1.43 -15.36 12.08
CA CYS A 108 0.86 -16.71 12.03
C CYS A 108 0.67 -17.37 13.41
N LEU A 109 1.28 -16.88 14.50
CA LEU A 109 1.10 -17.49 15.82
C LEU A 109 -0.35 -17.33 16.31
N PRO A 110 -1.06 -18.44 16.58
CA PRO A 110 -2.35 -18.39 17.24
C PRO A 110 -2.20 -18.14 18.76
N LYS A 111 -3.30 -17.76 19.40
CA LYS A 111 -3.44 -17.60 20.86
C LYS A 111 -4.36 -18.65 21.50
N ARG A 112 -4.91 -19.58 20.69
CA ARG A 112 -5.73 -20.72 21.12
C ARG A 112 -4.90 -22.02 21.09
N SER A 113 -5.45 -23.11 21.61
CA SER A 113 -4.88 -24.45 21.50
C SER A 113 -4.71 -24.87 20.04
N GLU A 114 -3.66 -25.64 19.75
CA GLU A 114 -3.31 -26.06 18.38
C GLU A 114 -4.42 -26.85 17.66
N GLU A 115 -5.26 -27.57 18.41
CA GLU A 115 -6.38 -28.35 17.86
C GLU A 115 -7.57 -27.50 17.41
N GLU A 116 -7.71 -26.26 17.93
CA GLU A 116 -8.85 -25.37 17.64
C GLU A 116 -8.49 -24.12 16.83
N ALA A 117 -7.20 -23.79 16.71
CA ALA A 117 -6.73 -22.55 16.14
C ALA A 117 -6.52 -22.65 14.62
N MET A 118 -7.03 -21.67 13.88
CA MET A 118 -6.66 -21.56 12.46
C MET A 118 -5.38 -20.74 12.30
N VAL A 119 -4.61 -21.07 11.27
CA VAL A 119 -3.66 -20.14 10.64
C VAL A 119 -4.18 -19.81 9.24
N VAL A 120 -4.46 -18.53 8.99
CA VAL A 120 -5.22 -18.06 7.82
C VAL A 120 -4.43 -17.04 7.00
N LEU A 121 -4.27 -17.31 5.70
CA LEU A 121 -3.84 -16.30 4.73
C LEU A 121 -5.06 -15.51 4.27
N VAL A 122 -5.10 -14.21 4.50
CA VAL A 122 -6.17 -13.31 4.03
C VAL A 122 -5.64 -12.47 2.88
N THR A 123 -6.03 -12.77 1.64
CA THR A 123 -5.64 -11.94 0.48
C THR A 123 -6.62 -10.78 0.33
N GLY A 124 -6.15 -9.60 -0.04
CA GLY A 124 -6.93 -8.36 -0.04
C GLY A 124 -7.13 -7.79 1.37
N ALA A 125 -6.19 -8.06 2.30
CA ALA A 125 -6.31 -7.71 3.71
C ALA A 125 -6.40 -6.19 3.96
N ALA A 126 -5.74 -5.36 3.15
CA ALA A 126 -5.86 -3.90 3.24
C ALA A 126 -7.14 -3.37 2.55
N GLY A 127 -7.91 -4.25 1.90
CA GLY A 127 -9.24 -3.98 1.36
C GLY A 127 -10.35 -4.06 2.42
N PHE A 128 -11.46 -3.37 2.17
CA PHE A 128 -12.60 -3.21 3.09
C PHE A 128 -13.02 -4.50 3.84
N VAL A 129 -13.38 -5.58 3.12
CA VAL A 129 -13.82 -6.84 3.74
C VAL A 129 -12.64 -7.58 4.39
N GLY A 130 -11.49 -7.62 3.74
CA GLY A 130 -10.30 -8.31 4.24
C GLY A 130 -9.83 -7.79 5.59
N THR A 131 -9.85 -6.47 5.78
CA THR A 131 -9.48 -5.85 7.06
C THR A 131 -10.39 -6.32 8.19
N HIS A 132 -11.70 -6.33 7.98
CA HIS A 132 -12.65 -6.68 9.04
C HIS A 132 -12.64 -8.18 9.35
N VAL A 133 -12.44 -9.03 8.34
CA VAL A 133 -12.26 -10.48 8.54
C VAL A 133 -10.95 -10.77 9.28
N SER A 134 -9.84 -10.16 8.89
CA SER A 134 -8.54 -10.32 9.58
C SER A 134 -8.59 -9.88 11.04
N LEU A 135 -9.24 -8.74 11.34
CA LEU A 135 -9.45 -8.28 12.72
C LEU A 135 -10.30 -9.27 13.53
N ALA A 136 -11.36 -9.83 12.95
CA ALA A 136 -12.24 -10.79 13.63
C ALA A 136 -11.51 -12.11 13.95
N LEU A 137 -10.77 -12.66 12.98
CA LEU A 137 -9.94 -13.86 13.16
C LEU A 137 -8.86 -13.63 14.23
N LYS A 138 -8.09 -12.55 14.13
CA LYS A 138 -7.03 -12.27 15.10
C LYS A 138 -7.57 -11.97 16.50
N LYS A 139 -8.74 -11.30 16.61
CA LYS A 139 -9.45 -11.09 17.89
C LYS A 139 -9.97 -12.40 18.49
N ARG A 140 -10.39 -13.36 17.66
CA ARG A 140 -10.75 -14.72 18.12
C ARG A 140 -9.53 -15.50 18.62
N GLY A 141 -8.33 -15.12 18.21
CA GLY A 141 -7.08 -15.75 18.60
C GLY A 141 -6.48 -16.67 17.53
N ASP A 142 -6.94 -16.57 16.29
CA ASP A 142 -6.35 -17.27 15.15
C ASP A 142 -5.02 -16.61 14.70
N GLY A 143 -4.15 -17.39 14.07
CA GLY A 143 -3.02 -16.88 13.30
C GLY A 143 -3.51 -16.27 11.99
N VAL A 144 -3.02 -15.09 11.63
CA VAL A 144 -3.50 -14.36 10.44
C VAL A 144 -2.32 -13.67 9.77
N VAL A 145 -2.15 -13.86 8.47
CA VAL A 145 -1.25 -13.02 7.63
C VAL A 145 -2.08 -12.38 6.53
N GLY A 146 -1.91 -11.08 6.32
CA GLY A 146 -2.49 -10.36 5.20
C GLY A 146 -1.59 -10.37 3.97
N LEU A 147 -2.18 -10.35 2.78
CA LEU A 147 -1.50 -10.07 1.51
C LEU A 147 -2.31 -9.00 0.74
N ASP A 148 -1.68 -7.92 0.30
CA ASP A 148 -2.31 -6.90 -0.57
C ASP A 148 -1.25 -6.24 -1.46
N ASN A 149 -1.59 -5.88 -2.70
CA ASN A 149 -0.66 -5.19 -3.62
C ASN A 149 -0.79 -3.66 -3.57
N PHE A 150 -1.66 -3.14 -2.70
CA PHE A 150 -1.89 -1.70 -2.48
C PHE A 150 -2.18 -0.89 -3.76
N ASN A 151 -2.75 -1.52 -4.80
CA ASN A 151 -3.10 -0.87 -6.06
C ASN A 151 -3.93 0.43 -5.89
N ASP A 152 -3.83 1.32 -6.86
CA ASP A 152 -4.38 2.68 -6.89
C ASP A 152 -5.84 2.77 -7.40
N TYR A 153 -6.56 1.63 -7.47
CA TYR A 153 -7.98 1.61 -7.88
C TYR A 153 -8.87 2.57 -7.06
N TYR A 154 -8.49 2.81 -5.81
CA TYR A 154 -8.92 3.95 -5.00
C TYR A 154 -7.75 4.40 -4.12
N GLU A 155 -7.94 5.51 -3.41
CA GLU A 155 -6.98 6.13 -2.49
C GLU A 155 -6.18 5.10 -1.65
N THR A 156 -4.88 5.03 -1.90
CA THR A 156 -3.96 4.09 -1.24
C THR A 156 -3.77 4.42 0.24
N SER A 157 -3.91 5.68 0.64
CA SER A 157 -3.86 6.13 2.04
C SER A 157 -4.88 5.36 2.91
N LEU A 158 -6.08 5.10 2.37
CA LEU A 158 -7.14 4.36 3.08
C LEU A 158 -6.79 2.87 3.21
N LYS A 159 -6.04 2.29 2.26
CA LYS A 159 -5.50 0.94 2.41
C LYS A 159 -4.39 0.90 3.47
N ARG A 160 -3.49 1.90 3.50
CA ARG A 160 -2.44 2.01 4.53
C ARG A 160 -3.03 2.22 5.93
N ALA A 161 -4.01 3.11 6.10
CA ALA A 161 -4.71 3.25 7.38
C ALA A 161 -5.41 1.96 7.86
N ARG A 162 -5.84 1.08 6.93
CA ARG A 162 -6.32 -0.27 7.27
C ARG A 162 -5.18 -1.25 7.60
N GLN A 163 -4.02 -1.14 6.94
CA GLN A 163 -2.79 -1.86 7.32
C GLN A 163 -2.35 -1.48 8.74
N ASP A 164 -2.24 -0.19 9.06
CA ASP A 164 -1.87 0.29 10.40
C ASP A 164 -2.82 -0.27 11.47
N LEU A 165 -4.13 -0.30 11.18
CA LEU A 165 -5.14 -0.89 12.05
C LEU A 165 -4.95 -2.40 12.25
N LEU A 166 -4.49 -3.14 11.23
CA LEU A 166 -4.20 -4.57 11.30
C LEU A 166 -2.93 -4.85 12.09
N GLU A 167 -1.87 -4.07 11.86
CA GLU A 167 -0.58 -4.21 12.54
C GLU A 167 -0.72 -3.89 14.04
N LYS A 168 -1.55 -2.90 14.42
CA LYS A 168 -1.96 -2.65 15.83
C LYS A 168 -2.57 -3.88 16.53
N HIS A 169 -3.14 -4.81 15.79
CA HIS A 169 -3.74 -6.04 16.32
C HIS A 169 -2.83 -7.28 16.13
N GLY A 170 -1.59 -7.09 15.64
CA GLY A 170 -0.63 -8.17 15.38
C GLY A 170 -0.93 -8.97 14.12
N VAL A 171 -1.55 -8.35 13.10
CA VAL A 171 -1.68 -8.91 11.75
C VAL A 171 -0.72 -8.16 10.82
N PHE A 172 0.36 -8.82 10.44
CA PHE A 172 1.30 -8.34 9.42
C PHE A 172 0.63 -8.40 8.03
N VAL A 173 0.69 -7.30 7.29
CA VAL A 173 0.20 -7.22 5.91
C VAL A 173 1.40 -7.21 4.97
N VAL A 174 1.58 -8.31 4.27
CA VAL A 174 2.61 -8.49 3.25
C VAL A 174 2.21 -7.69 2.01
N GLU A 175 3.09 -6.80 1.57
CA GLU A 175 2.93 -6.06 0.33
C GLU A 175 3.42 -6.89 -0.87
N GLY A 176 2.52 -7.21 -1.80
CA GLY A 176 2.87 -7.96 -3.01
C GLY A 176 1.66 -8.37 -3.84
N ASP A 177 1.91 -8.70 -5.12
CA ASP A 177 0.87 -9.18 -6.02
C ASP A 177 0.61 -10.67 -5.83
N ILE A 178 -0.65 -11.09 -5.93
CA ILE A 178 -1.04 -12.49 -5.83
C ILE A 178 -0.53 -13.35 -7.01
N ASN A 179 -0.07 -12.71 -8.09
CA ASN A 179 0.59 -13.37 -9.22
C ASN A 179 2.11 -13.56 -8.99
N ASP A 180 2.69 -13.06 -7.89
CA ASP A 180 4.07 -13.40 -7.52
C ASP A 180 4.13 -14.79 -6.88
N GLU A 181 4.41 -15.79 -7.73
CA GLU A 181 4.57 -17.19 -7.33
C GLU A 181 5.73 -17.39 -6.31
N THR A 182 6.78 -16.56 -6.37
CA THR A 182 7.94 -16.67 -5.45
C THR A 182 7.56 -16.21 -4.05
N LEU A 183 6.87 -15.07 -3.97
CA LEU A 183 6.31 -14.56 -2.72
C LEU A 183 5.31 -15.54 -2.09
N LEU A 184 4.38 -16.08 -2.88
CA LEU A 184 3.39 -17.03 -2.37
C LEU A 184 4.04 -18.33 -1.86
N LYS A 185 5.07 -18.87 -2.54
CA LYS A 185 5.84 -20.03 -2.05
C LYS A 185 6.46 -19.74 -0.69
N ALA A 186 7.21 -18.63 -0.57
CA ALA A 186 7.84 -18.23 0.68
C ALA A 186 6.81 -18.06 1.82
N LEU A 187 5.64 -17.48 1.55
CA LEU A 187 4.57 -17.37 2.55
C LEU A 187 4.06 -18.73 3.02
N PHE A 188 3.83 -19.67 2.12
CA PHE A 188 3.32 -21.00 2.48
C PHE A 188 4.37 -21.87 3.20
N GLU A 189 5.66 -21.73 2.86
CA GLU A 189 6.78 -22.37 3.56
C GLU A 189 6.92 -21.88 5.01
N LEU A 190 6.66 -20.59 5.26
CA LEU A 190 6.74 -20.00 6.61
C LEU A 190 5.46 -20.19 7.44
N GLY A 191 4.31 -20.06 6.79
CA GLY A 191 3.04 -19.80 7.46
C GLY A 191 2.18 -21.01 7.81
N GLN A 192 2.47 -22.20 7.26
CA GLN A 192 1.70 -23.45 7.45
C GLN A 192 0.17 -23.24 7.46
N PHE A 193 -0.33 -22.53 6.44
CA PHE A 193 -1.73 -22.08 6.41
C PHE A 193 -2.69 -23.27 6.40
N THR A 194 -3.51 -23.36 7.46
CA THR A 194 -4.66 -24.28 7.54
C THR A 194 -5.79 -23.85 6.59
N HIS A 195 -5.92 -22.54 6.37
CA HIS A 195 -7.01 -21.94 5.63
C HIS A 195 -6.55 -20.76 4.78
N VAL A 196 -7.26 -20.49 3.70
CA VAL A 196 -7.09 -19.29 2.87
C VAL A 196 -8.42 -18.57 2.72
N MET A 197 -8.44 -17.27 3.03
CA MET A 197 -9.56 -16.36 2.81
C MET A 197 -9.20 -15.43 1.65
N HIS A 198 -9.59 -15.83 0.43
CA HIS A 198 -9.23 -15.15 -0.80
C HIS A 198 -10.24 -14.04 -1.15
N LEU A 199 -9.91 -12.79 -0.77
CA LEU A 199 -10.74 -11.60 -1.01
C LEU A 199 -10.09 -10.60 -2.00
N ALA A 200 -8.80 -10.79 -2.34
CA ALA A 200 -8.12 -9.99 -3.37
C ALA A 200 -8.78 -10.21 -4.74
N ALA A 201 -9.26 -9.13 -5.36
CA ALA A 201 -9.80 -9.13 -6.71
C ALA A 201 -9.88 -7.70 -7.23
N GLN A 202 -9.77 -7.53 -8.54
CA GLN A 202 -10.27 -6.32 -9.18
C GLN A 202 -11.81 -6.35 -9.13
N ALA A 203 -12.39 -5.32 -8.52
CA ALA A 203 -13.81 -5.27 -8.20
C ALA A 203 -14.53 -4.12 -8.92
N GLY A 204 -15.86 -4.22 -8.96
CA GLY A 204 -16.75 -3.22 -9.55
C GLY A 204 -17.12 -3.54 -11.00
N VAL A 205 -18.39 -3.34 -11.36
CA VAL A 205 -18.92 -3.65 -12.70
C VAL A 205 -18.44 -2.63 -13.75
N ARG A 206 -18.39 -1.35 -13.38
CA ARG A 206 -18.18 -0.23 -14.32
C ARG A 206 -16.70 -0.06 -14.73
N TYR A 207 -15.76 -0.30 -13.82
CA TYR A 207 -14.32 -0.17 -14.10
C TYR A 207 -13.80 -1.26 -15.05
N ALA A 208 -14.51 -2.39 -15.19
CA ALA A 208 -14.21 -3.43 -16.18
C ALA A 208 -14.33 -2.94 -17.64
N MET A 209 -15.08 -1.87 -17.89
CA MET A 209 -15.14 -1.21 -19.19
C MET A 209 -13.95 -0.27 -19.45
N GLN A 210 -13.23 0.14 -18.39
CA GLN A 210 -12.12 1.09 -18.46
C GLN A 210 -10.76 0.38 -18.48
N ASN A 211 -10.59 -0.66 -17.65
CA ASN A 211 -9.35 -1.43 -17.55
C ASN A 211 -9.66 -2.95 -17.49
N PRO A 212 -10.12 -3.58 -18.58
CA PRO A 212 -10.50 -4.99 -18.58
C PRO A 212 -9.34 -5.94 -18.25
N GLY A 213 -8.10 -5.59 -18.61
CA GLY A 213 -6.90 -6.41 -18.36
C GLY A 213 -6.68 -6.68 -16.86
N SER A 214 -6.89 -5.66 -16.01
CA SER A 214 -6.77 -5.81 -14.54
C SER A 214 -7.68 -6.89 -13.94
N TYR A 215 -8.84 -7.17 -14.56
CA TYR A 215 -9.76 -8.22 -14.11
C TYR A 215 -9.26 -9.62 -14.46
N VAL A 216 -8.66 -9.81 -15.63
CA VAL A 216 -8.07 -11.12 -16.01
C VAL A 216 -6.84 -11.40 -15.13
N HIS A 217 -5.95 -10.41 -14.98
CA HIS A 217 -4.77 -10.49 -14.12
C HIS A 217 -5.12 -10.81 -12.66
N SER A 218 -6.07 -10.08 -12.07
CA SER A 218 -6.35 -10.21 -10.63
C SER A 218 -7.32 -11.35 -10.31
N ASN A 219 -8.34 -11.58 -11.14
CA ASN A 219 -9.46 -12.47 -10.79
C ASN A 219 -9.33 -13.88 -11.40
N ILE A 220 -8.56 -14.04 -12.48
CA ILE A 220 -8.36 -15.32 -13.16
C ILE A 220 -6.94 -15.82 -12.92
N ALA A 221 -5.92 -15.08 -13.38
CA ALA A 221 -4.53 -15.48 -13.20
C ALA A 221 -4.16 -15.57 -11.70
N GLY A 222 -4.52 -14.55 -10.92
CA GLY A 222 -4.30 -14.55 -9.47
C GLY A 222 -5.03 -15.67 -8.70
N LEU A 223 -6.24 -16.05 -9.12
CA LEU A 223 -6.99 -17.16 -8.53
C LEU A 223 -6.31 -18.50 -8.84
N VAL A 224 -5.93 -18.70 -10.10
CA VAL A 224 -5.21 -19.91 -10.56
C VAL A 224 -3.85 -20.03 -9.87
N ASN A 225 -3.07 -18.95 -9.77
CA ASN A 225 -1.78 -18.95 -9.09
C ASN A 225 -1.92 -19.34 -7.61
N LEU A 226 -2.89 -18.73 -6.90
CA LEU A 226 -3.18 -19.09 -5.53
C LEU A 226 -3.59 -20.57 -5.38
N PHE A 227 -4.43 -21.09 -6.27
CA PHE A 227 -4.85 -22.50 -6.23
C PHE A 227 -3.71 -23.47 -6.54
N GLU A 228 -2.78 -23.13 -7.45
CA GLU A 228 -1.59 -23.92 -7.72
C GLU A 228 -0.67 -24.01 -6.48
N ILE A 229 -0.49 -22.90 -5.75
CA ILE A 229 0.25 -22.88 -4.48
C ILE A 229 -0.48 -23.70 -3.40
N CYS A 230 -1.80 -23.53 -3.26
CA CYS A 230 -2.60 -24.32 -2.31
C CYS A 230 -2.58 -25.82 -2.64
N LYS A 231 -2.53 -26.19 -3.93
CA LYS A 231 -2.39 -27.58 -4.40
C LYS A 231 -1.03 -28.17 -4.02
N ALA A 232 0.03 -27.38 -4.09
CA ALA A 232 1.40 -27.79 -3.77
C ALA A 232 1.67 -27.89 -2.25
N ALA A 233 0.94 -27.11 -1.44
CA ALA A 233 1.03 -27.15 0.01
C ALA A 233 0.70 -28.54 0.59
N ASN A 234 1.33 -28.88 1.72
CA ASN A 234 1.10 -30.13 2.43
C ASN A 234 1.14 -29.91 3.96
N PRO A 235 0.01 -30.06 4.69
CA PRO A 235 -1.32 -30.32 4.17
C PRO A 235 -1.84 -29.18 3.27
N GLN A 236 -2.76 -29.50 2.36
CA GLN A 236 -3.43 -28.49 1.55
C GLN A 236 -4.43 -27.71 2.44
N PRO A 237 -4.49 -26.36 2.35
CA PRO A 237 -5.46 -25.56 3.10
C PRO A 237 -6.89 -25.82 2.64
N ALA A 238 -7.87 -25.50 3.48
CA ALA A 238 -9.24 -25.26 3.04
C ALA A 238 -9.41 -23.81 2.55
N ILE A 239 -10.13 -23.59 1.47
CA ILE A 239 -10.19 -22.29 0.77
C ILE A 239 -11.60 -21.71 0.83
N VAL A 240 -11.72 -20.47 1.32
CA VAL A 240 -12.95 -19.67 1.23
C VAL A 240 -12.64 -18.44 0.36
N TRP A 241 -13.45 -18.16 -0.66
CA TRP A 241 -13.13 -17.13 -1.65
C TRP A 241 -14.31 -16.26 -2.09
N ALA A 242 -14.02 -15.03 -2.50
CA ALA A 242 -15.01 -14.05 -2.95
C ALA A 242 -15.52 -14.31 -4.38
N SER A 243 -16.69 -14.92 -4.51
CA SER A 243 -17.55 -14.77 -5.71
C SER A 243 -18.35 -13.45 -5.60
N SER A 244 -19.44 -13.30 -6.35
CA SER A 244 -20.29 -12.10 -6.35
C SER A 244 -21.72 -12.42 -6.78
N SER A 245 -22.70 -11.72 -6.23
CA SER A 245 -24.10 -11.76 -6.73
C SER A 245 -24.24 -11.36 -8.20
N SER A 246 -23.22 -10.71 -8.80
CA SER A 246 -23.22 -10.35 -10.22
C SER A 246 -23.22 -11.55 -11.18
N VAL A 247 -22.87 -12.76 -10.72
CA VAL A 247 -22.95 -14.00 -11.54
C VAL A 247 -24.38 -14.37 -11.92
N TYR A 248 -25.39 -13.91 -11.18
CA TYR A 248 -26.81 -14.05 -11.55
C TYR A 248 -27.18 -13.21 -12.80
N GLY A 249 -26.36 -12.23 -13.17
CA GLY A 249 -26.40 -11.58 -14.47
C GLY A 249 -27.77 -11.05 -14.88
N LEU A 250 -28.33 -11.62 -15.96
CA LEU A 250 -29.63 -11.23 -16.54
C LEU A 250 -30.83 -11.99 -15.96
N ASN A 251 -30.69 -12.70 -14.83
CA ASN A 251 -31.78 -13.42 -14.20
C ASN A 251 -32.91 -12.49 -13.72
N ASN A 252 -34.15 -12.84 -14.07
CA ASN A 252 -35.36 -12.13 -13.62
C ASN A 252 -36.02 -12.77 -12.37
N LYS A 253 -35.63 -14.00 -12.01
CA LYS A 253 -36.12 -14.69 -10.81
C LYS A 253 -35.50 -14.07 -9.57
N VAL A 254 -36.33 -13.75 -8.56
CA VAL A 254 -35.88 -13.33 -7.24
C VAL A 254 -36.75 -13.94 -6.13
N PRO A 255 -36.22 -14.18 -4.91
CA PRO A 255 -34.82 -14.01 -4.51
C PRO A 255 -33.87 -14.95 -5.27
N PHE A 256 -32.65 -14.48 -5.52
CA PHE A 256 -31.62 -15.27 -6.21
C PHE A 256 -31.16 -16.41 -5.31
N SER A 257 -31.23 -17.64 -5.83
CA SER A 257 -30.84 -18.88 -5.15
C SER A 257 -29.52 -19.40 -5.70
N GLU A 258 -28.70 -20.04 -4.87
CA GLU A 258 -27.44 -20.66 -5.31
C GLU A 258 -27.65 -21.73 -6.40
N SER A 259 -28.84 -22.35 -6.41
CA SER A 259 -29.36 -23.28 -7.41
C SER A 259 -29.70 -22.64 -8.77
N ASP A 260 -29.74 -21.31 -8.88
CA ASP A 260 -30.13 -20.64 -10.11
C ASP A 260 -29.01 -20.65 -11.14
N ARG A 261 -29.40 -20.71 -12.42
CA ARG A 261 -28.47 -20.64 -13.55
C ARG A 261 -27.73 -19.31 -13.57
N THR A 262 -26.46 -19.35 -13.97
CA THR A 262 -25.50 -18.22 -13.91
C THR A 262 -24.69 -18.10 -15.21
N ASP A 263 -25.25 -18.58 -16.33
CA ASP A 263 -24.62 -18.66 -17.65
C ASP A 263 -24.78 -17.39 -18.51
N GLN A 264 -25.44 -16.35 -18.00
CA GLN A 264 -25.68 -15.08 -18.71
C GLN A 264 -25.13 -13.86 -17.93
N PRO A 265 -23.81 -13.76 -17.69
CA PRO A 265 -23.20 -12.66 -16.95
C PRO A 265 -23.38 -11.32 -17.67
N ALA A 266 -23.87 -10.30 -16.96
CA ALA A 266 -24.15 -8.98 -17.53
C ALA A 266 -22.91 -8.06 -17.70
N SER A 267 -21.72 -8.51 -17.29
CA SER A 267 -20.47 -7.75 -17.36
C SER A 267 -19.22 -8.64 -17.33
N LEU A 268 -18.07 -8.10 -17.73
CA LEU A 268 -16.78 -8.81 -17.60
C LEU A 268 -16.45 -9.15 -16.13
N TYR A 269 -16.76 -8.27 -15.17
CA TYR A 269 -16.58 -8.60 -13.75
C TYR A 269 -17.37 -9.84 -13.35
N ALA A 270 -18.67 -9.90 -13.70
CA ALA A 270 -19.52 -11.06 -13.48
C ALA A 270 -18.97 -12.33 -14.17
N ALA A 271 -18.50 -12.20 -15.43
CA ALA A 271 -17.88 -13.30 -16.16
C ALA A 271 -16.61 -13.82 -15.47
N THR A 272 -15.74 -12.94 -14.96
CA THR A 272 -14.54 -13.38 -14.22
C THR A 272 -14.87 -14.10 -12.91
N LYS A 273 -15.89 -13.64 -12.17
CA LYS A 273 -16.33 -14.33 -10.96
C LYS A 273 -17.03 -15.66 -11.27
N LYS A 274 -17.79 -15.75 -12.37
CA LYS A 274 -18.37 -17.02 -12.81
C LYS A 274 -17.31 -18.02 -13.27
N ALA A 275 -16.31 -17.57 -14.04
CA ALA A 275 -15.17 -18.40 -14.41
C ALA A 275 -14.41 -18.91 -13.17
N GLY A 276 -14.27 -18.09 -12.12
CA GLY A 276 -13.71 -18.53 -10.84
C GLY A 276 -14.48 -19.67 -10.15
N GLU A 277 -15.81 -19.72 -10.29
CA GLU A 277 -16.62 -20.85 -9.78
C GLU A 277 -16.35 -22.15 -10.55
N GLU A 278 -16.20 -22.07 -11.87
CA GLU A 278 -15.87 -23.23 -12.71
C GLU A 278 -14.41 -23.71 -12.48
N ILE A 279 -13.48 -22.78 -12.27
CA ILE A 279 -12.08 -23.08 -11.87
C ILE A 279 -12.06 -23.74 -10.49
N ALA A 280 -12.83 -23.25 -9.51
CA ALA A 280 -12.96 -23.89 -8.20
C ALA A 280 -13.49 -25.32 -8.31
N HIS A 281 -14.50 -25.56 -9.17
CA HIS A 281 -14.99 -26.91 -9.44
C HIS A 281 -13.90 -27.83 -9.99
N THR A 282 -13.12 -27.41 -11.00
CA THR A 282 -12.07 -28.28 -11.57
C THR A 282 -10.95 -28.58 -10.58
N TYR A 283 -10.52 -27.60 -9.77
CA TYR A 283 -9.47 -27.81 -8.76
C TYR A 283 -9.93 -28.72 -7.61
N ASN A 284 -11.17 -28.59 -7.13
CA ASN A 284 -11.77 -29.54 -6.20
C ASN A 284 -11.88 -30.95 -6.82
N HIS A 285 -12.36 -31.02 -8.07
CA HIS A 285 -12.59 -32.29 -8.76
C HIS A 285 -11.29 -33.07 -8.99
N ILE A 286 -10.24 -32.41 -9.47
CA ILE A 286 -8.98 -33.03 -9.89
C ILE A 286 -8.01 -33.20 -8.70
N TYR A 287 -7.87 -32.17 -7.85
CA TYR A 287 -6.80 -32.13 -6.84
C TYR A 287 -7.26 -32.37 -5.40
N GLY A 288 -8.57 -32.34 -5.12
CA GLY A 288 -9.09 -32.58 -3.77
C GLY A 288 -9.01 -31.36 -2.84
N LEU A 289 -8.89 -30.15 -3.38
CA LEU A 289 -9.00 -28.93 -2.59
C LEU A 289 -10.44 -28.74 -2.08
N SER A 290 -10.58 -28.50 -0.78
CA SER A 290 -11.81 -28.05 -0.14
C SER A 290 -12.03 -26.56 -0.44
N ILE A 291 -13.12 -26.22 -1.14
CA ILE A 291 -13.35 -24.86 -1.65
C ILE A 291 -14.79 -24.40 -1.39
N THR A 292 -14.94 -23.23 -0.79
CA THR A 292 -16.23 -22.57 -0.53
C THR A 292 -16.26 -21.18 -1.18
N GLY A 293 -17.17 -20.97 -2.13
CA GLY A 293 -17.37 -19.68 -2.81
C GLY A 293 -18.45 -18.82 -2.15
N LEU A 294 -18.16 -17.55 -1.88
CA LEU A 294 -19.07 -16.61 -1.24
C LEU A 294 -19.56 -15.56 -2.24
N ARG A 295 -20.83 -15.66 -2.67
CA ARG A 295 -21.50 -14.69 -3.55
C ARG A 295 -21.93 -13.47 -2.72
N PHE A 296 -21.03 -12.51 -2.58
CA PHE A 296 -21.32 -11.24 -1.90
C PHE A 296 -22.31 -10.35 -2.66
N PHE A 297 -23.26 -9.78 -1.92
CA PHE A 297 -24.14 -8.69 -2.37
C PHE A 297 -23.52 -7.31 -2.03
N THR A 298 -24.32 -6.27 -1.79
CA THR A 298 -23.79 -4.91 -1.59
C THR A 298 -23.32 -4.71 -0.15
N VAL A 299 -22.02 -4.88 0.09
CA VAL A 299 -21.43 -4.68 1.43
C VAL A 299 -21.28 -3.19 1.75
N TYR A 300 -21.66 -2.76 2.95
CA TYR A 300 -21.50 -1.37 3.40
C TYR A 300 -21.11 -1.26 4.89
N GLY A 301 -20.44 -0.17 5.27
CA GLY A 301 -20.04 0.09 6.65
C GLY A 301 -18.79 0.98 6.80
N PRO A 302 -18.34 1.22 8.05
CA PRO A 302 -17.05 1.84 8.37
C PRO A 302 -15.89 1.24 7.57
N TRP A 303 -14.86 2.03 7.27
CA TRP A 303 -13.73 1.61 6.43
C TRP A 303 -14.13 1.09 5.04
N GLY A 304 -15.31 1.49 4.56
CA GLY A 304 -15.86 1.14 3.25
C GLY A 304 -14.98 1.51 2.07
N ARG A 305 -15.40 1.17 0.84
CA ARG A 305 -14.69 1.60 -0.37
C ARG A 305 -15.28 2.91 -0.93
N PRO A 306 -14.45 3.88 -1.37
CA PRO A 306 -14.94 5.15 -1.92
C PRO A 306 -15.76 5.07 -3.21
N ASP A 307 -15.64 3.97 -3.98
CA ASP A 307 -16.40 3.75 -5.22
C ASP A 307 -17.88 3.39 -4.99
N MET A 308 -18.24 2.99 -3.77
CA MET A 308 -19.60 2.56 -3.42
C MET A 308 -20.54 3.75 -3.20
N ALA A 309 -21.82 3.55 -3.47
CA ALA A 309 -22.83 4.62 -3.47
C ALA A 309 -22.94 5.35 -2.11
N TYR A 310 -23.03 4.64 -0.99
CA TYR A 310 -23.15 5.27 0.33
C TYR A 310 -21.97 6.18 0.68
N PHE A 311 -20.76 5.81 0.23
CA PHE A 311 -19.52 6.53 0.49
C PHE A 311 -19.39 7.75 -0.42
N SER A 312 -19.54 7.55 -1.73
CA SER A 312 -19.48 8.64 -2.71
C SER A 312 -20.60 9.66 -2.52
N PHE A 313 -21.82 9.23 -2.19
CA PHE A 313 -22.91 10.14 -1.85
C PHE A 313 -22.62 10.94 -0.59
N THR A 314 -22.06 10.33 0.46
CA THR A 314 -21.69 11.07 1.68
C THR A 314 -20.68 12.17 1.39
N ARG A 315 -19.62 11.85 0.63
CA ARG A 315 -18.63 12.82 0.16
C ARG A 315 -19.25 13.96 -0.63
N ASP A 316 -20.16 13.65 -1.55
CA ASP A 316 -20.72 14.63 -2.48
C ASP A 316 -21.82 15.48 -1.83
N ILE A 317 -22.62 14.91 -0.92
CA ILE A 317 -23.58 15.64 -0.07
C ILE A 317 -22.84 16.67 0.79
N LEU A 318 -21.80 16.26 1.53
CA LEU A 318 -21.02 17.15 2.39
C LEU A 318 -20.38 18.31 1.61
N ARG A 319 -19.92 18.05 0.38
CA ARG A 319 -19.36 19.05 -0.55
C ARG A 319 -20.43 19.89 -1.28
N GLY A 320 -21.71 19.73 -0.94
CA GLY A 320 -22.82 20.42 -1.60
C GLY A 320 -22.95 20.13 -3.11
N LYS A 321 -22.36 19.02 -3.59
CA LYS A 321 -22.39 18.58 -4.99
C LYS A 321 -23.64 17.74 -5.26
N ALA A 322 -24.01 17.63 -6.54
CA ALA A 322 -25.14 16.80 -6.94
C ALA A 322 -24.77 15.31 -6.95
N ILE A 323 -25.62 14.48 -6.37
CA ILE A 323 -25.52 13.01 -6.44
C ILE A 323 -26.37 12.46 -7.58
N ASN A 324 -25.85 11.49 -8.31
CA ASN A 324 -26.54 10.84 -9.42
C ASN A 324 -27.30 9.61 -8.91
N ILE A 325 -28.63 9.68 -8.92
CA ILE A 325 -29.52 8.57 -8.56
C ILE A 325 -30.05 7.95 -9.85
N TYR A 326 -29.80 6.66 -10.05
CA TYR A 326 -30.27 5.95 -11.24
C TYR A 326 -31.68 5.40 -11.04
N THR A 327 -32.54 5.52 -12.07
CA THR A 327 -33.88 4.93 -12.11
C THR A 327 -34.04 3.93 -13.25
N GLY A 328 -34.86 2.91 -13.03
CA GLY A 328 -35.19 1.88 -14.02
C GLY A 328 -36.19 2.35 -15.08
N ASN A 329 -36.60 1.42 -15.95
CA ASN A 329 -37.65 1.70 -16.94
C ASN A 329 -38.96 2.12 -16.26
N GLY A 330 -39.61 3.16 -16.80
CA GLY A 330 -40.81 3.75 -16.20
C GLY A 330 -40.56 4.59 -14.95
N GLY A 331 -39.32 4.99 -14.66
CA GLY A 331 -38.98 5.85 -13.53
C GLY A 331 -38.98 5.14 -12.16
N LYS A 332 -39.10 3.81 -12.13
CA LYS A 332 -39.06 3.03 -10.88
C LYS A 332 -37.69 3.12 -10.22
N ASP A 333 -37.69 3.24 -8.90
CA ASP A 333 -36.46 3.21 -8.11
C ASP A 333 -35.75 1.86 -8.20
N LEU A 334 -34.43 1.91 -8.18
CA LEU A 334 -33.59 0.72 -8.06
C LEU A 334 -33.47 0.32 -6.59
N ALA A 335 -33.59 -0.98 -6.31
CA ALA A 335 -33.36 -1.52 -4.97
C ALA A 335 -32.14 -2.45 -4.96
N ARG A 336 -31.46 -2.51 -3.82
CA ARG A 336 -30.28 -3.35 -3.60
C ARG A 336 -30.37 -4.03 -2.26
N ASP A 337 -29.96 -5.29 -2.22
CA ASP A 337 -29.65 -6.00 -0.99
C ASP A 337 -28.35 -5.43 -0.41
N PHE A 338 -28.49 -4.64 0.67
CA PHE A 338 -27.40 -4.01 1.41
C PHE A 338 -27.11 -4.79 2.68
N THR A 339 -25.90 -5.33 2.81
CA THR A 339 -25.48 -6.10 3.98
C THR A 339 -24.37 -5.39 4.73
N TYR A 340 -24.55 -5.24 6.04
CA TYR A 340 -23.60 -4.51 6.87
C TYR A 340 -22.32 -5.32 7.09
N ILE A 341 -21.17 -4.64 7.18
CA ILE A 341 -19.86 -5.31 7.22
C ILE A 341 -19.71 -6.31 8.38
N ASP A 342 -20.18 -5.98 9.59
CA ASP A 342 -20.09 -6.91 10.74
C ASP A 342 -20.86 -8.22 10.49
N ASP A 343 -21.98 -8.15 9.75
CA ASP A 343 -22.77 -9.34 9.40
C ASP A 343 -22.07 -10.15 8.29
N ILE A 344 -21.52 -9.50 7.25
CA ILE A 344 -20.68 -10.14 6.24
C ILE A 344 -19.49 -10.90 6.86
N VAL A 345 -18.84 -10.30 7.86
CA VAL A 345 -17.71 -10.92 8.59
C VAL A 345 -18.15 -12.21 9.29
N LYS A 346 -19.33 -12.24 9.94
CA LYS A 346 -19.88 -13.49 10.52
C LYS A 346 -20.05 -14.57 9.45
N GLY A 347 -20.50 -14.20 8.25
CA GLY A 347 -20.64 -15.11 7.12
C GLY A 347 -19.30 -15.67 6.63
N CYS A 348 -18.28 -14.81 6.48
CA CYS A 348 -16.93 -15.22 6.12
C CYS A 348 -16.31 -16.17 7.16
N VAL A 349 -16.47 -15.86 8.45
CA VAL A 349 -15.93 -16.66 9.55
C VAL A 349 -16.68 -17.99 9.69
N GLY A 350 -18.02 -18.01 9.65
CA GLY A 350 -18.79 -19.25 9.68
C GLY A 350 -18.54 -20.17 8.47
N ALA A 351 -18.21 -19.61 7.31
CA ALA A 351 -17.78 -20.38 6.14
C ALA A 351 -16.41 -21.04 6.33
N LEU A 352 -15.46 -20.38 7.03
CA LEU A 352 -14.18 -20.98 7.45
C LEU A 352 -14.40 -22.06 8.51
N ASP A 353 -15.20 -21.77 9.54
CA ASP A 353 -15.45 -22.69 10.67
C ASP A 353 -16.12 -24.00 10.25
N THR A 354 -16.83 -24.00 9.12
CA THR A 354 -17.49 -25.19 8.54
C THR A 354 -16.79 -25.71 7.29
N ALA A 355 -15.59 -25.21 6.97
CA ALA A 355 -14.79 -25.73 5.88
C ALA A 355 -14.17 -27.08 6.29
N GLU A 356 -14.43 -28.13 5.51
CA GLU A 356 -13.79 -29.42 5.73
C GLU A 356 -12.33 -29.39 5.24
N LYS A 357 -11.49 -30.31 5.72
CA LYS A 357 -10.10 -30.44 5.25
C LYS A 357 -10.07 -30.83 3.77
N SER A 358 -9.11 -30.25 3.04
CA SER A 358 -8.74 -30.73 1.71
C SER A 358 -8.25 -32.19 1.79
N THR A 359 -8.56 -32.98 0.77
CA THR A 359 -8.20 -34.40 0.69
C THR A 359 -7.09 -34.68 -0.32
N GLY A 360 -6.52 -33.64 -0.94
CA GLY A 360 -5.32 -33.76 -1.74
C GLY A 360 -4.04 -33.70 -0.90
N SER A 361 -2.99 -34.37 -1.37
CA SER A 361 -1.62 -34.20 -0.90
C SER A 361 -0.65 -34.34 -2.08
N GLY A 362 0.40 -33.51 -2.12
CA GLY A 362 1.39 -33.53 -3.22
C GLY A 362 0.78 -33.36 -4.62
N GLY A 363 -0.29 -32.57 -4.73
CA GLY A 363 -1.04 -32.37 -5.98
C GLY A 363 -1.86 -33.57 -6.47
N LYS A 364 -2.10 -34.59 -5.63
CA LYS A 364 -2.95 -35.75 -5.95
C LYS A 364 -4.12 -35.85 -4.98
N LYS A 365 -5.34 -35.97 -5.53
CA LYS A 365 -6.58 -36.21 -4.77
C LYS A 365 -6.60 -37.62 -4.17
N THR A 366 -6.92 -37.74 -2.88
CA THR A 366 -7.05 -39.05 -2.21
C THR A 366 -8.50 -39.47 -1.92
N GLY A 367 -9.45 -38.53 -1.99
CA GLY A 367 -10.88 -38.79 -1.83
C GLY A 367 -11.75 -37.61 -2.29
N PRO A 368 -13.08 -37.64 -2.15
CA PRO A 368 -13.93 -36.46 -2.34
C PRO A 368 -13.52 -35.33 -1.41
N ALA A 369 -13.69 -34.07 -1.82
CA ALA A 369 -13.45 -32.88 -0.99
C ALA A 369 -14.64 -31.94 -1.08
N GLN A 370 -14.87 -31.15 -0.04
CA GLN A 370 -16.03 -30.26 0.07
C GLN A 370 -15.98 -29.16 -1.01
N LEU A 371 -17.07 -29.00 -1.78
CA LEU A 371 -17.27 -27.89 -2.71
C LEU A 371 -18.62 -27.24 -2.43
N ARG A 372 -18.63 -25.96 -2.05
CA ARG A 372 -19.85 -25.23 -1.66
C ARG A 372 -19.89 -23.84 -2.28
N VAL A 373 -21.09 -23.30 -2.48
CA VAL A 373 -21.31 -21.89 -2.82
C VAL A 373 -22.46 -21.36 -1.95
N PHE A 374 -22.31 -20.14 -1.43
CA PHE A 374 -23.28 -19.48 -0.56
C PHE A 374 -23.54 -18.03 -0.99
N ASN A 375 -24.79 -17.60 -0.90
CA ASN A 375 -25.17 -16.19 -0.94
C ASN A 375 -24.93 -15.54 0.44
N LEU A 376 -24.17 -14.45 0.47
CA LEU A 376 -24.05 -13.60 1.66
C LEU A 376 -24.72 -12.25 1.37
N GLY A 377 -25.99 -12.16 1.78
CA GLY A 377 -26.87 -10.99 1.66
C GLY A 377 -27.60 -10.68 2.98
N ASN A 378 -28.60 -9.80 2.95
CA ASN A 378 -29.40 -9.34 4.09
C ASN A 378 -30.92 -9.62 3.96
N THR A 379 -31.38 -10.17 2.81
CA THR A 379 -32.80 -10.47 2.49
C THR A 379 -33.79 -9.31 2.55
N SER A 380 -33.31 -8.08 2.77
CA SER A 380 -34.12 -6.86 2.81
C SER A 380 -33.62 -5.86 1.76
N PRO A 381 -34.14 -5.91 0.52
CA PRO A 381 -33.80 -4.95 -0.53
C PRO A 381 -34.29 -3.55 -0.17
N VAL A 382 -33.40 -2.55 -0.21
CA VAL A 382 -33.74 -1.14 0.06
C VAL A 382 -33.46 -0.29 -1.18
N THR A 383 -34.30 0.73 -1.40
CA THR A 383 -34.18 1.63 -2.56
C THR A 383 -33.04 2.63 -2.39
N VAL A 384 -32.48 3.10 -3.51
CA VAL A 384 -31.43 4.14 -3.50
C VAL A 384 -31.92 5.46 -2.89
N PRO A 385 -33.16 5.96 -3.11
CA PRO A 385 -33.67 7.12 -2.37
C PRO A 385 -33.69 6.93 -0.85
N THR A 386 -34.13 5.77 -0.33
CA THR A 386 -34.13 5.52 1.12
C THR A 386 -32.71 5.51 1.70
N LEU A 387 -31.71 5.00 0.97
CA LEU A 387 -30.29 5.14 1.34
C LEU A 387 -29.90 6.62 1.48
N VAL A 388 -30.30 7.46 0.53
CA VAL A 388 -30.02 8.90 0.55
C VAL A 388 -30.74 9.60 1.70
N ASP A 389 -32.01 9.29 1.96
CA ASP A 389 -32.80 9.90 3.05
C ASP A 389 -32.15 9.63 4.43
N ILE A 390 -31.61 8.42 4.63
CA ILE A 390 -30.87 8.05 5.85
C ILE A 390 -29.54 8.82 5.94
N LEU A 391 -28.82 8.98 4.82
CA LEU A 391 -27.60 9.81 4.80
C LEU A 391 -27.91 11.27 5.13
N GLU A 392 -28.94 11.87 4.52
CA GLU A 392 -29.37 13.24 4.83
C GLU A 392 -29.69 13.43 6.32
N LYS A 393 -30.39 12.47 6.93
CA LYS A 393 -30.72 12.42 8.36
C LYS A 393 -29.46 12.47 9.23
N TYR A 394 -28.43 11.67 8.92
CA TYR A 394 -27.22 11.58 9.75
C TYR A 394 -26.16 12.64 9.45
N LEU A 395 -26.10 13.17 8.22
CA LEU A 395 -25.23 14.27 7.82
C LEU A 395 -25.82 15.66 8.14
N LYS A 396 -27.11 15.71 8.51
CA LYS A 396 -27.90 16.93 8.73
C LYS A 396 -27.92 17.88 7.53
N GLN A 397 -27.76 17.35 6.31
CA GLN A 397 -27.62 18.13 5.08
C GLN A 397 -28.43 17.48 3.94
N LYS A 398 -29.16 18.29 3.17
CA LYS A 398 -29.98 17.81 2.04
C LYS A 398 -29.14 17.55 0.80
N ALA A 399 -29.41 16.42 0.14
CA ALA A 399 -28.71 16.03 -1.08
C ALA A 399 -29.30 16.76 -2.30
N LYS A 400 -28.45 17.33 -3.15
CA LYS A 400 -28.85 17.78 -4.49
C LYS A 400 -28.99 16.53 -5.37
N ARG A 401 -30.22 16.07 -5.61
CA ARG A 401 -30.48 14.80 -6.34
C ARG A 401 -30.59 15.07 -7.84
N ASN A 402 -29.74 14.43 -8.64
CA ASN A 402 -29.85 14.38 -10.10
C ASN A 402 -30.37 12.99 -10.51
N ILE A 403 -31.57 12.93 -11.07
CA ILE A 403 -32.21 11.67 -11.46
C ILE A 403 -31.79 11.31 -12.89
N ILE A 404 -31.10 10.19 -13.05
CA ILE A 404 -30.58 9.72 -14.34
C ILE A 404 -31.24 8.39 -14.72
N LYS A 405 -31.74 8.27 -15.95
CA LYS A 405 -32.22 6.98 -16.46
C LYS A 405 -31.05 5.99 -16.55
N MET A 406 -31.19 4.80 -15.97
CA MET A 406 -30.11 3.81 -15.91
C MET A 406 -29.61 3.44 -17.33
N PRO A 407 -28.31 3.58 -17.62
CA PRO A 407 -27.74 3.15 -18.89
C PRO A 407 -27.79 1.62 -19.04
N ARG A 408 -27.81 1.13 -20.29
CA ARG A 408 -27.78 -0.32 -20.61
C ARG A 408 -26.35 -0.88 -20.48
N ASN A 409 -25.73 -0.76 -19.31
CA ASN A 409 -24.31 -1.11 -19.07
C ASN A 409 -24.09 -2.26 -18.08
N GLY A 410 -25.05 -3.17 -17.94
CA GLY A 410 -24.92 -4.40 -17.15
C GLY A 410 -25.17 -4.25 -15.63
N ASP A 411 -25.61 -3.09 -15.16
CA ASP A 411 -26.08 -2.89 -13.79
C ASP A 411 -27.48 -3.52 -13.61
N VAL A 412 -27.67 -4.37 -12.59
CA VAL A 412 -28.90 -5.14 -12.38
C VAL A 412 -29.90 -4.31 -11.57
N PRO A 413 -31.15 -4.07 -12.03
CA PRO A 413 -32.01 -3.06 -11.44
C PRO A 413 -32.51 -3.39 -10.02
N PHE A 414 -32.60 -4.66 -9.66
CA PHE A 414 -33.07 -5.16 -8.36
C PHE A 414 -32.21 -6.35 -7.91
N THR A 415 -31.79 -6.37 -6.65
CA THR A 415 -31.09 -7.54 -6.07
C THR A 415 -31.72 -7.94 -4.74
N HIS A 416 -31.87 -9.25 -4.54
CA HIS A 416 -32.45 -9.87 -3.34
C HIS A 416 -31.85 -11.27 -3.18
N ALA A 417 -31.15 -11.53 -2.08
CA ALA A 417 -30.53 -12.82 -1.82
C ALA A 417 -31.51 -13.82 -1.19
N ASN A 418 -31.44 -15.10 -1.58
CA ASN A 418 -31.88 -16.19 -0.72
C ASN A 418 -30.66 -16.62 0.13
N ILE A 419 -30.77 -16.57 1.46
CA ILE A 419 -29.68 -16.95 2.38
C ILE A 419 -29.98 -18.22 3.20
N SER A 420 -31.09 -18.91 2.92
CA SER A 420 -31.52 -20.09 3.70
C SER A 420 -30.46 -21.18 3.79
N TYR A 421 -29.62 -21.32 2.76
CA TYR A 421 -28.52 -22.29 2.78
C TYR A 421 -27.43 -21.87 3.78
N ALA A 422 -26.95 -20.63 3.73
CA ALA A 422 -25.99 -20.09 4.70
C ALA A 422 -26.53 -20.11 6.15
N GLN A 423 -27.82 -19.84 6.35
CA GLN A 423 -28.50 -20.00 7.64
C GLN A 423 -28.42 -21.44 8.14
N SER A 424 -28.75 -22.42 7.30
CA SER A 424 -28.74 -23.85 7.67
C SER A 424 -27.34 -24.41 7.96
N GLN A 425 -26.30 -23.93 7.25
CA GLN A 425 -24.96 -24.52 7.30
C GLN A 425 -24.07 -23.91 8.39
N PHE A 426 -24.14 -22.59 8.61
CA PHE A 426 -23.29 -21.89 9.58
C PHE A 426 -23.99 -20.74 10.31
N ASN A 427 -25.32 -20.87 10.50
CA ASN A 427 -26.12 -19.97 11.34
C ASN A 427 -26.05 -18.48 10.92
N TYR A 428 -25.88 -18.22 9.63
CA TYR A 428 -25.72 -16.86 9.10
C TYR A 428 -27.01 -16.03 9.20
N HIS A 429 -27.11 -15.21 10.25
CA HIS A 429 -28.22 -14.31 10.50
C HIS A 429 -27.75 -12.86 10.47
N PRO A 430 -27.95 -12.12 9.36
CA PRO A 430 -27.68 -10.70 9.30
C PRO A 430 -28.69 -9.95 10.16
N THR A 431 -28.21 -8.99 10.95
CA THR A 431 -29.00 -8.36 12.04
C THR A 431 -29.00 -6.83 11.97
N THR A 432 -28.11 -6.22 11.18
CA THR A 432 -27.97 -4.77 11.11
C THR A 432 -28.82 -4.18 9.99
N ASN A 433 -29.87 -3.46 10.37
CA ASN A 433 -30.68 -2.69 9.41
C ASN A 433 -29.89 -1.49 8.83
N LEU A 434 -30.36 -0.99 7.68
CA LEU A 434 -29.65 0.05 6.91
C LEU A 434 -29.43 1.35 7.71
N ASP A 435 -30.41 1.77 8.51
CA ASP A 435 -30.33 2.98 9.33
C ASP A 435 -29.21 2.88 10.39
N THR A 436 -29.15 1.75 11.10
CA THR A 436 -28.13 1.48 12.12
C THR A 436 -26.73 1.38 11.52
N GLY A 437 -26.59 0.68 10.40
CA GLY A 437 -25.31 0.54 9.72
C GLY A 437 -24.81 1.87 9.14
N LEU A 438 -25.71 2.68 8.54
CA LEU A 438 -25.35 4.00 8.03
C LEU A 438 -25.03 4.99 9.16
N LYS A 439 -25.71 4.92 10.32
CA LYS A 439 -25.33 5.70 11.50
C LYS A 439 -23.88 5.43 11.92
N LYS A 440 -23.49 4.15 12.01
CA LYS A 440 -22.11 3.73 12.31
C LYS A 440 -21.13 4.21 11.24
N PHE A 441 -21.47 4.06 9.96
CA PHE A 441 -20.65 4.51 8.84
C PHE A 441 -20.45 6.03 8.84
N VAL A 442 -21.51 6.84 9.00
CA VAL A 442 -21.41 8.30 9.03
C VAL A 442 -20.57 8.76 10.21
N LYS A 443 -20.75 8.18 11.41
CA LYS A 443 -19.87 8.46 12.56
C LYS A 443 -18.40 8.19 12.24
N TRP A 444 -18.09 7.04 11.63
CA TRP A 444 -16.74 6.73 11.18
C TRP A 444 -16.23 7.71 10.12
N TYR A 445 -17.04 8.04 9.11
CA TYR A 445 -16.66 8.91 8.00
C TYR A 445 -16.30 10.32 8.50
N LEU A 446 -17.16 10.93 9.32
CA LEU A 446 -16.93 12.26 9.87
C LEU A 446 -15.67 12.29 10.77
N SER A 447 -15.45 11.21 11.54
CA SER A 447 -14.26 11.06 12.39
C SER A 447 -12.97 10.83 11.59
N TYR A 448 -13.00 10.04 10.52
CA TYR A 448 -11.83 9.72 9.70
C TYR A 448 -11.44 10.88 8.77
N TYR A 449 -12.43 11.62 8.26
CA TYR A 449 -12.24 12.77 7.36
C TYR A 449 -12.41 14.14 8.02
N GLY A 450 -12.31 14.24 9.36
CA GLY A 450 -12.22 15.51 10.08
C GLY A 450 -13.40 16.48 9.93
N VAL A 451 -14.61 15.99 9.57
CA VAL A 451 -15.76 16.85 9.26
C VAL A 451 -16.57 17.13 10.53
N GLY A 452 -16.33 18.30 11.14
CA GLY A 452 -17.05 18.80 12.31
C GLY A 452 -18.55 19.06 12.06
N THR A 453 -19.36 19.02 13.12
CA THR A 453 -20.83 19.03 13.01
C THR A 453 -21.52 20.40 13.01
N ASP A 454 -20.77 21.51 13.10
CA ASP A 454 -21.32 22.87 13.13
C ASP A 454 -21.39 23.51 11.74
N HIS A 455 -22.54 23.31 11.09
CA HIS A 455 -22.91 23.89 9.81
C HIS A 455 -23.16 25.41 9.91
N LYS A 456 -22.11 26.24 9.81
CA LYS A 456 -22.27 27.69 9.53
C LYS A 456 -21.12 28.45 8.86
N LEU A 457 -19.93 27.87 8.71
CA LEU A 457 -18.72 28.56 8.22
C LEU A 457 -18.29 28.19 6.78
N TRP A 458 -19.20 27.59 6.00
CA TRP A 458 -18.84 26.79 4.83
C TRP A 458 -19.51 27.23 3.51
N LEU A 459 -19.12 28.42 3.03
CA LEU A 459 -19.35 28.88 1.67
C LEU A 459 -18.06 29.55 1.14
N GLY A 460 -17.23 28.76 0.47
CA GLY A 460 -15.98 29.18 -0.18
C GLY A 460 -15.47 28.08 -1.12
N ASP A 461 -14.82 28.46 -2.22
CA ASP A 461 -14.59 27.55 -3.35
C ASP A 461 -13.61 26.40 -3.06
N HIS A 462 -13.94 25.23 -3.61
CA HIS A 462 -13.24 23.98 -3.33
C HIS A 462 -12.07 23.73 -4.29
N GLU A 463 -10.87 24.13 -3.85
CA GLU A 463 -9.64 23.39 -4.19
C GLU A 463 -8.75 23.12 -2.95
N GLN A 464 -8.84 23.96 -1.92
CA GLN A 464 -7.99 23.88 -0.72
C GLN A 464 -8.38 22.79 0.31
N ILE A 465 -9.59 22.22 0.30
CA ILE A 465 -10.03 21.36 1.43
C ILE A 465 -9.52 19.91 1.37
N GLY A 466 -8.75 19.54 0.34
CA GLY A 466 -7.79 18.43 0.49
C GLY A 466 -6.80 18.73 1.63
N GLN A 467 -6.34 19.97 1.70
CA GLN A 467 -5.31 20.45 2.64
C GLN A 467 -5.84 20.62 4.08
N CYS A 468 -7.15 20.68 4.33
CA CYS A 468 -7.66 20.83 5.71
C CYS A 468 -7.58 19.54 6.53
N ASN A 469 -7.72 18.38 5.90
CA ASN A 469 -7.41 17.10 6.57
C ASN A 469 -5.90 16.86 6.66
N ASP A 470 -5.13 17.41 5.71
CA ASP A 470 -3.69 17.48 5.86
C ASP A 470 -3.31 18.41 7.03
N ALA A 471 -3.98 19.53 7.27
CA ALA A 471 -3.69 20.45 8.38
C ALA A 471 -3.93 19.85 9.77
N VAL A 472 -4.88 18.91 9.92
CA VAL A 472 -5.04 18.11 11.16
C VAL A 472 -3.94 17.06 11.30
N ARG A 473 -3.25 16.68 10.21
CA ARG A 473 -2.01 15.88 10.22
C ARG A 473 -0.72 16.73 10.22
N TRP A 474 -0.83 18.03 9.94
CA TRP A 474 0.26 18.99 9.71
C TRP A 474 -0.09 20.36 10.33
N THR A 475 -0.04 20.42 11.67
CA THR A 475 0.58 21.50 12.45
C THR A 475 0.21 22.97 12.18
N ASP A 476 -1.01 23.29 11.73
CA ASP A 476 -1.53 24.66 11.92
C ASP A 476 -2.09 24.85 13.33
N PHE A 477 -1.15 24.94 14.29
CA PHE A 477 -1.46 25.25 15.68
C PHE A 477 -1.98 26.68 15.88
N THR A 478 -1.75 27.60 14.94
CA THR A 478 -2.22 28.99 15.05
C THR A 478 -3.72 29.05 14.85
N THR A 479 -4.21 28.44 13.76
CA THR A 479 -5.65 28.33 13.48
C THR A 479 -6.36 27.47 14.53
N LEU A 480 -5.74 26.40 15.05
CA LEU A 480 -6.27 25.66 16.20
C LEU A 480 -6.38 26.52 17.47
N THR A 481 -5.38 27.34 17.78
CA THR A 481 -5.40 28.19 18.97
C THR A 481 -6.42 29.33 18.84
N GLU A 482 -6.58 29.91 17.65
CA GLU A 482 -7.62 30.92 17.39
C GLU A 482 -9.03 30.32 17.34
N LEU A 483 -9.20 29.07 16.88
CA LEU A 483 -10.48 28.33 16.95
C LEU A 483 -10.89 27.96 18.38
N TYR A 484 -9.92 27.67 19.26
CA TYR A 484 -10.21 27.32 20.66
C TYR A 484 -10.26 28.52 21.61
N LYS A 485 -9.75 29.70 21.21
CA LYS A 485 -9.80 30.94 22.01
C LYS A 485 -11.23 31.33 22.46
N PRO A 486 -12.26 31.27 21.59
CA PRO A 486 -13.64 31.52 22.00
C PRO A 486 -14.18 30.46 22.97
N ALA A 487 -13.72 29.21 22.84
CA ALA A 487 -14.15 28.11 23.72
C ALA A 487 -13.54 28.23 25.13
N THR A 488 -12.26 28.64 25.24
CA THR A 488 -11.61 28.90 26.53
C THR A 488 -12.13 30.17 27.19
N GLU A 489 -12.47 31.22 26.44
CA GLU A 489 -13.13 32.42 27.00
C GLU A 489 -14.59 32.15 27.41
N ALA A 490 -15.32 31.28 26.69
CA ALA A 490 -16.70 30.88 27.03
C ALA A 490 -16.78 29.90 28.21
N GLY A 491 -15.68 29.22 28.57
CA GLY A 491 -15.60 28.22 29.65
C GLY A 491 -16.02 28.70 31.05
N LYS A 492 -16.27 30.00 31.24
CA LYS A 492 -16.76 30.58 32.51
C LYS A 492 -18.28 30.52 32.71
N ARG A 493 -19.07 29.96 31.77
CA ARG A 493 -20.56 30.03 31.83
C ARG A 493 -21.37 28.78 31.42
N LEU A 494 -20.75 27.64 31.10
CA LEU A 494 -21.49 26.43 30.68
C LEU A 494 -21.64 25.40 31.83
N PRO A 495 -22.79 24.70 31.93
CA PRO A 495 -23.02 23.69 32.96
C PRO A 495 -22.24 22.39 32.68
N MET A 496 -21.76 21.75 33.75
CA MET A 496 -20.82 20.61 33.74
C MET A 496 -21.17 19.41 32.84
N TYR A 497 -22.45 19.20 32.48
CA TYR A 497 -22.82 18.08 31.61
C TYR A 497 -22.47 18.32 30.13
N GLU A 498 -22.30 19.57 29.69
CA GLU A 498 -21.89 19.89 28.29
C GLU A 498 -20.38 19.74 28.09
N LEU A 499 -19.59 19.84 29.16
CA LEU A 499 -18.14 19.56 29.14
C LEU A 499 -17.81 18.06 29.00
N ALA A 500 -18.75 17.18 29.35
CA ALA A 500 -18.56 15.73 29.26
C ALA A 500 -18.40 15.23 27.82
N ASP A 501 -19.09 15.84 26.85
CA ASP A 501 -19.00 15.46 25.43
C ASP A 501 -17.66 15.87 24.78
N LEU A 502 -16.92 16.83 25.37
CA LEU A 502 -15.56 17.18 24.93
C LEU A 502 -14.51 16.13 25.34
N HIS A 503 -14.75 15.38 26.42
CA HIS A 503 -13.72 14.60 27.10
C HIS A 503 -13.50 13.17 26.60
N PHE A 504 -14.28 12.70 25.61
CA PHE A 504 -14.21 11.29 25.17
C PHE A 504 -13.30 11.02 23.95
N SER A 505 -12.70 12.07 23.34
CA SER A 505 -12.05 11.92 22.02
C SER A 505 -10.63 12.47 21.90
N CYS A 506 -10.02 13.01 22.97
CA CYS A 506 -8.69 13.61 22.86
C CYS A 506 -7.81 13.32 24.08
N GLN A 507 -6.72 12.57 23.86
CA GLN A 507 -5.69 12.36 24.88
C GLN A 507 -4.99 13.67 25.27
N VAL A 508 -4.87 14.60 24.31
CA VAL A 508 -4.37 15.98 24.54
C VAL A 508 -5.23 16.74 25.55
N ALA A 509 -6.54 16.50 25.65
CA ALA A 509 -7.39 17.15 26.64
C ALA A 509 -7.16 16.62 28.07
N ARG A 510 -6.70 15.36 28.23
CA ARG A 510 -6.21 14.84 29.51
C ARG A 510 -4.87 15.45 29.88
N GLU A 511 -3.93 15.50 28.94
CA GLU A 511 -2.59 16.03 29.17
C GLU A 511 -2.62 17.56 29.43
N LEU A 512 -3.52 18.32 28.80
CA LEU A 512 -3.77 19.73 29.13
C LEU A 512 -4.33 19.93 30.55
N ALA A 513 -5.20 19.02 31.02
CA ALA A 513 -5.73 19.08 32.39
C ALA A 513 -4.68 18.73 33.46
N GLU A 514 -3.64 17.97 33.11
CA GLU A 514 -2.48 17.73 33.98
C GLU A 514 -1.52 18.93 34.04
N LEU A 515 -1.45 19.72 32.96
CA LEU A 515 -0.52 20.85 32.81
C LEU A 515 -1.01 22.18 33.42
N GLU A 516 -2.30 22.32 33.75
CA GLU A 516 -2.85 23.56 34.31
C GLU A 516 -3.21 23.45 35.81
N PRO A 517 -2.61 24.27 36.71
CA PRO A 517 -2.90 24.24 38.16
C PRO A 517 -4.37 24.52 38.52
N GLN A 518 -5.13 25.20 37.65
CA GLN A 518 -6.54 25.51 37.89
C GLN A 518 -7.43 24.30 37.61
N ALA A 519 -7.15 23.52 36.56
CA ALA A 519 -7.86 22.28 36.23
C ALA A 519 -7.70 21.21 37.33
N GLN A 520 -6.51 21.09 37.92
CA GLN A 520 -6.25 20.18 39.05
C GLN A 520 -7.15 20.46 40.27
N SER A 521 -7.52 21.72 40.51
CA SER A 521 -8.44 22.08 41.60
C SER A 521 -9.88 21.63 41.37
N ALA A 522 -10.32 21.55 40.11
CA ALA A 522 -11.64 21.06 39.74
C ALA A 522 -11.73 19.53 39.77
N ALA A 523 -10.64 18.83 39.39
CA ALA A 523 -10.57 17.37 39.42
C ALA A 523 -10.56 16.77 40.85
N ALA A 524 -10.24 17.57 41.87
CA ALA A 524 -10.14 17.13 43.26
C ALA A 524 -11.49 16.91 43.97
N TRP A 525 -12.62 17.24 43.35
CA TRP A 525 -13.95 17.17 43.98
C TRP A 525 -14.79 15.99 43.49
N ASN A 526 -14.71 14.87 44.24
CA ASN A 526 -15.63 13.72 44.26
C ASN A 526 -16.02 13.06 42.92
N PHE A 527 -15.68 11.77 42.76
CA PHE A 527 -16.70 10.71 42.71
C PHE A 527 -16.11 9.30 42.88
N GLU A 528 -16.61 8.57 43.87
CA GLU A 528 -16.41 7.12 43.95
C GLU A 528 -17.28 6.41 42.91
N TRP A 529 -16.68 5.70 41.95
CA TRP A 529 -17.31 4.54 41.29
C TRP A 529 -16.29 3.42 41.11
N SER A 530 -16.68 2.21 41.50
CA SER A 530 -15.74 1.18 41.96
C SER A 530 -15.44 0.05 40.97
N LYS A 531 -14.16 -0.34 40.93
CA LYS A 531 -13.65 -1.72 40.79
C LYS A 531 -14.19 -2.56 39.60
N GLY A 532 -13.42 -2.60 38.51
CA GLY A 532 -13.56 -3.63 37.47
C GLY A 532 -12.41 -3.64 36.45
N HIS A 533 -11.43 -4.51 36.65
CA HIS A 533 -10.37 -4.87 35.69
C HIS A 533 -9.34 -3.80 35.30
N PHE A 534 -8.40 -3.52 36.21
CA PHE A 534 -7.00 -3.32 35.82
C PHE A 534 -6.22 -4.61 36.11
N ARG A 535 -5.57 -5.16 35.07
CA ARG A 535 -4.34 -5.96 35.20
C ARG A 535 -3.35 -5.44 34.17
N LEU A 536 -2.37 -4.70 34.66
CA LEU A 536 -1.09 -4.52 33.98
C LEU A 536 -0.29 -5.81 34.18
N ASP A 537 0.22 -6.37 33.07
CA ASP A 537 1.40 -7.22 33.09
C ASP A 537 2.18 -7.02 31.79
N ASN A 538 3.49 -7.29 31.86
CA ASN A 538 4.50 -6.60 31.06
C ASN A 538 4.74 -7.12 29.62
N ALA A 539 5.50 -6.30 28.88
CA ALA A 539 6.30 -6.63 27.69
C ALA A 539 5.56 -6.84 26.35
N LEU A 540 5.52 -5.76 25.55
CA LEU A 540 6.48 -5.58 24.46
C LEU A 540 6.47 -4.12 23.97
N LEU A 541 7.43 -3.32 24.46
CA LEU A 541 7.69 -1.97 23.98
C LEU A 541 8.49 -2.06 22.66
N GLY A 542 7.82 -1.86 21.53
CA GLY A 542 8.46 -1.83 20.22
C GLY A 542 7.56 -1.22 19.13
N GLU A 543 8.18 -0.48 18.20
CA GLU A 543 7.62 -0.04 16.90
C GLU A 543 6.43 0.96 16.88
N TRP A 544 6.03 1.60 17.99
CA TRP A 544 4.93 2.62 17.97
C TRP A 544 5.32 4.09 18.20
N ARG A 545 6.61 4.42 18.41
CA ARG A 545 6.97 5.81 18.77
C ARG A 545 6.87 6.83 17.63
N TYR A 546 7.22 6.49 16.39
CA TYR A 546 7.69 7.53 15.46
C TYR A 546 6.66 8.62 15.08
N SER A 547 5.38 8.32 14.84
CA SER A 547 4.41 9.34 14.43
C SER A 547 3.84 10.17 15.58
N GLU A 548 3.56 9.55 16.73
CA GLU A 548 3.14 10.26 17.94
C GLU A 548 4.29 11.06 18.54
N GLU A 549 5.50 10.48 18.59
CA GLU A 549 6.71 11.17 19.07
C GLU A 549 7.15 12.26 18.09
N CYS A 550 7.01 12.14 16.75
CA CYS A 550 7.28 13.29 15.85
C CYS A 550 6.31 14.46 16.09
N ASN A 551 5.01 14.20 16.23
CA ASN A 551 4.04 15.29 16.47
C ASN A 551 4.16 15.88 17.87
N LEU A 552 4.46 15.07 18.90
CA LEU A 552 4.74 15.55 20.26
C LEU A 552 6.10 16.23 20.39
N THR A 553 7.15 15.75 19.71
CA THR A 553 8.48 16.37 19.68
C THR A 553 8.40 17.69 18.94
N LEU A 554 7.80 17.76 17.75
CA LEU A 554 7.60 19.03 17.07
C LEU A 554 6.77 20.00 17.93
N ALA A 555 5.66 19.56 18.54
CA ALA A 555 4.89 20.43 19.44
C ALA A 555 5.72 20.95 20.63
N ARG A 556 6.54 20.10 21.26
CA ARG A 556 7.47 20.48 22.34
C ARG A 556 8.58 21.41 21.85
N GLU A 557 9.05 21.24 20.63
CA GLU A 557 10.12 22.02 20.01
C GLU A 557 9.62 23.41 19.62
N LEU A 558 8.44 23.47 18.99
CA LEU A 558 7.75 24.72 18.68
C LEU A 558 7.48 25.55 19.95
N MET A 559 7.15 24.89 21.06
CA MET A 559 6.98 25.51 22.38
C MET A 559 8.31 25.97 23.02
N ALA A 560 9.45 25.46 22.57
CA ALA A 560 10.78 25.74 23.13
C ALA A 560 11.64 26.70 22.29
N GLY A 561 11.16 27.15 21.13
CA GLY A 561 11.91 28.04 20.23
C GLY A 561 12.72 27.33 19.14
N LEU A 562 12.65 26.00 19.03
CA LEU A 562 13.29 25.24 17.95
C LEU A 562 12.22 24.77 16.96
N TYR A 563 12.45 25.02 15.68
CA TYR A 563 11.79 24.29 14.61
C TYR A 563 12.75 23.19 14.13
N PHE A 564 12.32 21.94 14.16
CA PHE A 564 13.10 20.80 13.67
C PHE A 564 12.18 19.81 12.94
N ARG A 565 12.43 19.57 11.66
CA ARG A 565 11.78 18.54 10.85
C ARG A 565 12.82 17.55 10.36
N GLN A 566 12.47 16.27 10.41
CA GLN A 566 13.15 15.19 9.70
C GLN A 566 12.21 14.72 8.57
N LEU A 567 12.69 14.75 7.33
CA LEU A 567 11.90 14.45 6.13
C LEU A 567 12.58 13.31 5.35
N LEU A 568 11.85 12.23 5.07
CA LEU A 568 12.36 11.09 4.32
C LEU A 568 12.00 11.18 2.83
N ALA A 569 13.01 11.05 1.96
CA ALA A 569 12.83 11.13 0.52
C ALA A 569 11.99 9.95 -0.01
N GLY A 570 11.03 10.23 -0.89
CA GLY A 570 10.08 9.23 -1.39
C GLY A 570 8.95 8.85 -0.43
N ARG A 571 8.91 9.44 0.78
CA ARG A 571 7.80 9.34 1.75
C ARG A 571 7.14 10.69 2.02
N ASP A 572 7.93 11.68 2.42
CA ASP A 572 7.42 12.99 2.88
C ASP A 572 7.54 14.06 1.77
N PHE A 573 8.57 13.95 0.94
CA PHE A 573 8.82 14.77 -0.25
C PHE A 573 9.37 13.86 -1.37
N ALA A 574 9.51 14.36 -2.61
CA ALA A 574 9.85 13.52 -3.78
C ALA A 574 8.84 12.36 -4.02
N VAL A 575 7.54 12.63 -3.84
CA VAL A 575 6.47 11.61 -3.96
C VAL A 575 5.68 11.74 -5.27
N ASN A 576 5.32 12.97 -5.65
CA ASN A 576 4.38 13.25 -6.75
C ASN A 576 5.11 13.79 -7.99
N ALA A 577 5.75 12.89 -8.74
CA ALA A 577 6.47 13.25 -9.96
C ALA A 577 5.53 13.78 -11.06
N GLY A 578 5.77 15.01 -11.53
CA GLY A 578 5.01 15.64 -12.60
C GLY A 578 5.44 15.23 -14.01
N ASN A 579 6.63 14.64 -14.16
CA ASN A 579 7.15 14.17 -15.45
C ASN A 579 7.99 12.87 -15.34
N ILE A 580 8.43 12.34 -16.48
CA ILE A 580 9.16 11.06 -16.58
C ILE A 580 10.53 11.12 -15.89
N ILE A 581 11.23 12.26 -15.96
CA ILE A 581 12.55 12.45 -15.34
C ILE A 581 12.40 12.54 -13.83
N GLU A 582 11.47 13.37 -13.34
CA GLU A 582 11.10 13.43 -11.91
C GLU A 582 10.70 12.05 -11.39
N ARG A 583 10.00 11.22 -12.18
CA ARG A 583 9.62 9.86 -11.76
C ARG A 583 10.82 8.93 -11.58
N GLN A 584 11.85 9.05 -12.40
CA GLN A 584 13.10 8.29 -12.22
C GLN A 584 13.85 8.79 -10.98
N ILE A 585 14.03 10.10 -10.85
CA ILE A 585 14.71 10.74 -9.70
C ILE A 585 14.02 10.37 -8.38
N PHE A 586 12.69 10.46 -8.31
CA PHE A 586 11.90 10.16 -7.12
C PHE A 586 11.89 8.65 -6.79
N SER A 587 11.96 7.79 -7.82
CA SER A 587 12.15 6.35 -7.62
C SER A 587 13.51 6.04 -7.00
N SER A 588 14.58 6.73 -7.42
CA SER A 588 15.91 6.59 -6.80
C SER A 588 15.92 7.15 -5.38
N ALA A 589 15.32 8.32 -5.14
CA ALA A 589 15.18 8.93 -3.81
C ALA A 589 14.53 7.97 -2.80
N LYS A 590 13.43 7.31 -3.21
CA LYS A 590 12.75 6.29 -2.40
C LYS A 590 13.60 5.04 -2.13
N GLN A 591 14.51 4.68 -3.02
CA GLN A 591 15.42 3.53 -2.83
C GLN A 591 16.60 3.87 -1.90
N MET A 592 17.13 5.09 -2.01
CA MET A 592 18.27 5.55 -1.22
C MET A 592 17.89 5.89 0.23
N GLN A 593 16.63 6.26 0.50
CA GLN A 593 16.11 6.52 1.85
C GLN A 593 16.83 7.68 2.59
N ASN A 594 17.29 8.70 1.86
CA ASN A 594 17.94 9.87 2.45
C ASN A 594 16.98 10.68 3.32
N TYR A 595 17.51 11.18 4.43
CA TYR A 595 16.89 12.20 5.27
C TYR A 595 17.35 13.61 4.88
N VAL A 596 16.38 14.53 4.87
CA VAL A 596 16.57 15.97 4.74
C VAL A 596 16.02 16.62 6.00
N TYR A 597 16.70 17.63 6.53
CA TYR A 597 16.26 18.28 7.77
C TYR A 597 15.90 19.74 7.52
N LEU A 598 14.86 20.24 8.18
CA LEU A 598 14.62 21.68 8.31
C LEU A 598 14.87 22.07 9.76
N VAL A 599 15.76 23.04 9.99
CA VAL A 599 16.18 23.46 11.32
C VAL A 599 16.12 24.97 11.43
N GLY A 600 15.43 25.51 12.45
CA GLY A 600 15.15 26.94 12.53
C GLY A 600 14.62 27.43 13.86
N ASP A 601 14.27 28.71 13.93
CA ASP A 601 13.66 29.35 15.10
C ASP A 601 12.20 29.72 14.81
N THR A 602 11.29 29.15 15.60
CA THR A 602 9.85 29.47 15.54
C THR A 602 9.48 30.92 15.81
N LYS A 603 10.32 31.68 16.51
CA LYS A 603 10.07 33.08 16.85
C LYS A 603 10.35 33.99 15.65
N THR A 604 11.47 33.79 14.97
CA THR A 604 11.79 34.53 13.73
C THR A 604 11.09 33.95 12.50
N ARG A 605 10.59 32.72 12.60
CA ARG A 605 10.05 31.92 11.48
C ARG A 605 11.08 31.69 10.38
N GLU A 606 12.35 31.57 10.75
CA GLU A 606 13.46 31.32 9.84
C GLU A 606 13.97 29.88 10.01
N ALA A 607 14.27 29.22 8.90
CA ALA A 607 14.85 27.88 8.89
C ALA A 607 15.97 27.78 7.84
N VAL A 608 16.94 26.90 8.09
CA VAL A 608 17.82 26.36 7.05
C VAL A 608 17.38 24.94 6.71
N VAL A 609 17.69 24.51 5.50
CA VAL A 609 17.60 23.11 5.10
C VAL A 609 18.98 22.46 5.17
N VAL A 610 19.05 21.29 5.81
CA VAL A 610 20.23 20.43 5.80
C VAL A 610 20.07 19.42 4.68
N ASP A 611 21.09 19.29 3.83
CA ASP A 611 21.18 18.32 2.74
C ASP A 611 20.00 18.37 1.75
N ALA A 612 19.74 19.53 1.15
CA ALA A 612 18.67 19.68 0.16
C ALA A 612 19.01 18.96 -1.17
N ALA A 613 18.38 17.82 -1.41
CA ALA A 613 18.43 17.05 -2.65
C ALA A 613 17.03 16.61 -3.13
N TRP A 614 16.97 15.91 -4.27
CA TRP A 614 15.83 15.21 -4.87
C TRP A 614 14.62 16.06 -5.34
N ASP A 615 14.00 16.84 -4.46
CA ASP A 615 12.77 17.60 -4.73
C ASP A 615 12.75 18.90 -3.92
N VAL A 616 13.55 19.87 -4.37
CA VAL A 616 13.65 21.22 -3.77
C VAL A 616 12.30 21.94 -3.75
N LYS A 617 11.42 21.67 -4.74
CA LYS A 617 10.05 22.22 -4.79
C LYS A 617 9.19 21.67 -3.65
N GLY A 618 9.31 20.37 -3.36
CA GLY A 618 8.69 19.72 -2.20
C GLY A 618 9.22 20.28 -0.87
N ILE A 619 10.53 20.42 -0.73
CA ILE A 619 11.20 21.01 0.45
C ILE A 619 10.70 22.45 0.69
N ARG A 620 10.75 23.32 -0.32
CA ARG A 620 10.21 24.69 -0.28
C ARG A 620 8.74 24.71 0.15
N ARG A 621 7.92 23.79 -0.37
CA ARG A 621 6.50 23.68 -0.04
C ARG A 621 6.27 23.26 1.42
N LEU A 622 7.06 22.32 1.95
CA LEU A 622 6.95 21.86 3.34
C LEU A 622 7.36 22.96 4.33
N ALA A 623 8.48 23.65 4.06
CA ALA A 623 8.89 24.81 4.86
C ALA A 623 7.82 25.91 4.86
N ALA A 624 7.27 26.25 3.69
CA ALA A 624 6.19 27.23 3.57
C ALA A 624 4.88 26.80 4.26
N ALA A 625 4.54 25.51 4.22
CA ALA A 625 3.36 24.97 4.91
C ALA A 625 3.47 25.06 6.43
N ASP A 626 4.67 24.91 6.98
CA ASP A 626 4.97 25.14 8.40
C ASP A 626 5.11 26.64 8.77
N ASN A 627 4.84 27.54 7.82
CA ASN A 627 5.05 28.99 7.93
C ASN A 627 6.50 29.35 8.30
N MET A 628 7.47 28.65 7.70
CA MET A 628 8.91 28.86 7.89
C MET A 628 9.55 29.38 6.59
N ARG A 629 10.29 30.48 6.70
CA ARG A 629 11.06 31.10 5.63
C ARG A 629 12.45 30.47 5.57
N LEU A 630 12.81 29.88 4.43
CA LEU A 630 14.17 29.40 4.22
C LEU A 630 15.15 30.59 4.15
N VAL A 631 16.25 30.52 4.91
CA VAL A 631 17.29 31.57 4.99
C VAL A 631 18.67 31.11 4.56
N GLY A 632 18.84 29.81 4.32
CA GLY A 632 20.12 29.20 3.93
C GLY A 632 19.96 27.70 3.72
N ALA A 633 21.01 27.09 3.18
CA ALA A 633 21.20 25.64 3.21
C ALA A 633 22.48 25.29 3.97
N VAL A 634 22.54 24.10 4.53
CA VAL A 634 23.69 23.55 5.26
C VAL A 634 23.98 22.16 4.70
N LEU A 635 25.26 21.82 4.53
CA LEU A 635 25.69 20.52 4.02
C LEU A 635 26.41 19.73 5.09
N THR A 636 26.04 18.45 5.25
CA THR A 636 26.85 17.47 6.01
C THR A 636 28.04 17.00 5.19
N HIS A 637 27.86 16.78 3.88
CA HIS A 637 28.90 16.38 2.93
C HIS A 637 28.45 16.62 1.47
N TYR A 638 29.33 16.39 0.47
CA TYR A 638 29.06 16.79 -0.92
C TYR A 638 28.25 15.82 -1.81
N HIS A 639 27.91 14.60 -1.37
CA HIS A 639 27.34 13.58 -2.27
C HIS A 639 26.00 14.00 -2.91
N PHE A 640 25.74 13.47 -4.11
CA PHE A 640 24.66 13.93 -5.00
C PHE A 640 23.25 13.74 -4.43
N ASP A 641 23.09 12.79 -3.51
CA ASP A 641 21.85 12.44 -2.83
C ASP A 641 21.61 13.25 -1.55
N HIS A 642 22.61 14.04 -1.14
CA HIS A 642 22.55 15.07 -0.09
C HIS A 642 22.58 16.50 -0.66
N THR A 643 23.08 16.70 -1.88
CA THR A 643 23.29 18.04 -2.47
C THR A 643 22.62 18.25 -3.83
N GLY A 644 22.10 17.20 -4.46
CA GLY A 644 21.75 17.22 -5.88
C GLY A 644 22.98 17.24 -6.80
N GLY A 645 22.78 17.58 -8.07
CA GLY A 645 23.85 17.62 -9.07
C GLY A 645 23.89 16.37 -9.96
N THR A 646 25.09 15.96 -10.37
CA THR A 646 25.26 14.84 -11.32
C THR A 646 25.39 13.53 -10.55
N PRO A 647 24.51 12.53 -10.76
CA PRO A 647 24.62 11.23 -10.10
C PRO A 647 25.82 10.43 -10.63
N PRO A 648 26.33 9.43 -9.87
CA PRO A 648 27.47 8.62 -10.29
C PRO A 648 27.15 7.70 -11.48
N PRO A 649 28.18 7.19 -12.19
CA PRO A 649 27.98 6.24 -13.28
C PRO A 649 27.20 4.98 -12.87
N PRO A 650 26.33 4.44 -13.75
CA PRO A 650 26.12 4.83 -15.15
C PRO A 650 25.06 5.94 -15.37
N PHE A 651 24.55 6.55 -14.30
CA PHE A 651 23.41 7.48 -14.39
C PHE A 651 23.80 8.86 -14.95
N ASP A 652 25.06 9.25 -14.81
CA ASP A 652 25.67 10.43 -15.45
C ASP A 652 25.48 10.44 -16.99
N GLN A 653 25.57 9.27 -17.63
CA GLN A 653 25.45 9.10 -19.09
C GLN A 653 24.09 9.50 -19.64
N LEU A 654 23.06 9.59 -18.79
CA LEU A 654 21.71 10.01 -19.19
C LEU A 654 21.55 11.54 -19.20
N GLY A 655 22.54 12.31 -18.73
CA GLY A 655 22.48 13.78 -18.63
C GLY A 655 21.46 14.29 -17.60
N ILE A 656 20.87 13.39 -16.80
CA ILE A 656 19.89 13.71 -15.76
C ILE A 656 20.64 14.27 -14.55
N LYS A 657 20.24 15.45 -14.09
CA LYS A 657 20.71 16.04 -12.83
C LYS A 657 19.64 15.91 -11.76
N VAL A 658 20.05 15.57 -10.55
CA VAL A 658 19.20 15.54 -9.36
C VAL A 658 19.03 16.99 -8.85
N PRO A 659 17.79 17.48 -8.64
CA PRO A 659 17.53 18.74 -7.96
C PRO A 659 18.23 18.81 -6.60
N GLY A 660 18.66 20.00 -6.17
CA GLY A 660 19.28 20.16 -4.86
C GLY A 660 19.77 21.57 -4.56
N ILE A 661 20.78 21.71 -3.70
CA ILE A 661 21.24 23.01 -3.16
C ILE A 661 21.59 24.06 -4.21
N ARG A 662 21.90 23.67 -5.45
CA ARG A 662 22.12 24.62 -6.55
C ARG A 662 20.88 25.47 -6.85
N GLU A 663 19.68 24.89 -6.76
CA GLU A 663 18.43 25.63 -6.97
C GLU A 663 18.24 26.68 -5.87
N LEU A 664 18.49 26.31 -4.61
CA LEU A 664 18.44 27.24 -3.47
C LEU A 664 19.49 28.37 -3.59
N ALA A 665 20.72 28.03 -3.99
CA ALA A 665 21.80 28.98 -4.15
C ALA A 665 21.58 29.97 -5.31
N VAL A 666 21.07 29.50 -6.45
CA VAL A 666 20.99 30.30 -7.68
C VAL A 666 19.62 30.96 -7.85
N GLU A 667 18.53 30.25 -7.57
CA GLU A 667 17.15 30.77 -7.78
C GLU A 667 16.71 31.61 -6.58
N ASP A 668 16.83 31.08 -5.36
CA ASP A 668 16.41 31.76 -4.14
C ASP A 668 17.49 32.70 -3.57
N LYS A 669 18.71 32.63 -4.12
CA LYS A 669 19.90 33.40 -3.68
C LYS A 669 20.27 33.16 -2.21
N LEU A 670 20.00 31.96 -1.72
CA LEU A 670 20.31 31.58 -0.35
C LEU A 670 21.80 31.22 -0.19
N PRO A 671 22.42 31.55 0.95
CA PRO A 671 23.77 31.08 1.27
C PRO A 671 23.77 29.56 1.51
N VAL A 672 24.84 28.89 1.06
CA VAL A 672 25.06 27.46 1.31
C VAL A 672 26.29 27.31 2.21
N HIS A 673 26.08 26.79 3.41
CA HIS A 673 27.12 26.55 4.39
C HIS A 673 27.71 25.15 4.21
N VAL A 674 29.02 25.07 3.98
CA VAL A 674 29.73 23.82 3.64
C VAL A 674 31.11 23.80 4.29
N ASN A 675 31.58 22.63 4.69
CA ASN A 675 32.96 22.48 5.15
C ASN A 675 33.95 22.90 4.06
N ARG A 676 35.02 23.60 4.45
CA ARG A 676 36.06 24.10 3.53
C ARG A 676 36.65 23.02 2.63
N ASN A 677 36.76 21.78 3.11
CA ASN A 677 37.37 20.67 2.37
C ASN A 677 36.46 20.10 1.26
N ASP A 678 35.14 20.22 1.38
CA ASP A 678 34.16 19.75 0.37
C ASP A 678 33.76 20.86 -0.63
N ALA A 679 34.08 22.12 -0.34
CA ALA A 679 33.62 23.29 -1.09
C ALA A 679 33.99 23.26 -2.59
N ASN A 680 35.22 22.85 -2.93
CA ASN A 680 35.64 22.73 -4.34
C ASN A 680 34.81 21.67 -5.09
N THR A 681 34.47 20.57 -4.44
CA THR A 681 33.66 19.50 -5.04
C THR A 681 32.21 19.97 -5.21
N VAL A 682 31.67 20.71 -4.24
CA VAL A 682 30.33 21.33 -4.33
C VAL A 682 30.22 22.33 -5.48
N VAL A 683 31.27 23.11 -5.75
CA VAL A 683 31.34 23.97 -6.94
C VAL A 683 31.36 23.14 -8.24
N ASN A 684 32.26 22.16 -8.33
CA ASN A 684 32.55 21.45 -9.57
C ASN A 684 31.49 20.40 -9.96
N SER A 685 31.09 19.54 -9.01
CA SER A 685 30.22 18.38 -9.25
C SER A 685 28.73 18.75 -9.16
N ASN A 686 28.38 19.63 -8.22
CA ASN A 686 26.99 20.01 -7.92
C ASN A 686 26.62 21.36 -8.56
N GLY A 687 27.61 22.13 -9.03
CA GLY A 687 27.41 23.30 -9.89
C GLY A 687 26.99 24.57 -9.15
N VAL A 688 27.36 24.69 -7.87
CA VAL A 688 27.08 25.86 -7.03
C VAL A 688 28.12 26.96 -7.31
N PRO A 689 27.73 28.23 -7.52
CA PRO A 689 28.70 29.31 -7.63
C PRO A 689 29.46 29.48 -6.31
N SER A 690 30.79 29.62 -6.36
CA SER A 690 31.63 29.81 -5.17
C SER A 690 31.23 31.05 -4.35
N ALA A 691 30.68 32.08 -5.00
CA ALA A 691 30.15 33.29 -4.36
C ALA A 691 28.90 33.04 -3.47
N ASN A 692 28.26 31.87 -3.57
CA ASN A 692 27.15 31.46 -2.71
C ASN A 692 27.59 30.58 -1.52
N LEU A 693 28.87 30.19 -1.45
CA LEU A 693 29.37 29.28 -0.42
C LEU A 693 29.92 30.04 0.79
N ASN A 694 29.38 29.72 1.97
CA ASN A 694 29.94 30.06 3.27
C ASN A 694 30.80 28.88 3.76
N LEU A 695 32.11 29.09 3.79
CA LEU A 695 33.08 28.06 4.19
C LEU A 695 33.13 27.93 5.72
N LEU A 696 32.96 26.70 6.21
CA LEU A 696 33.02 26.34 7.63
C LEU A 696 34.25 25.49 7.95
N ASP A 697 34.79 25.67 9.15
CA ASP A 697 35.78 24.81 9.79
C ASP A 697 35.20 24.13 11.06
N ASP A 698 36.00 23.33 11.77
CA ASP A 698 35.55 22.64 12.99
C ASP A 698 35.17 23.62 14.12
N ALA A 699 34.10 23.32 14.85
CA ALA A 699 33.53 24.13 15.92
C ALA A 699 32.94 25.51 15.52
N ASP A 700 32.87 25.84 14.22
CA ASP A 700 32.11 27.00 13.74
C ASP A 700 30.63 26.94 14.15
N VAL A 701 29.97 28.10 14.19
CA VAL A 701 28.56 28.21 14.58
C VAL A 701 27.78 29.07 13.58
N VAL A 702 26.73 28.48 12.98
CA VAL A 702 25.73 29.21 12.20
C VAL A 702 24.50 29.44 13.06
N SER A 703 23.95 30.65 13.07
CA SER A 703 22.73 30.98 13.84
C SER A 703 21.54 31.17 12.92
N VAL A 704 20.38 30.63 13.32
CA VAL A 704 19.09 30.76 12.63
C VAL A 704 18.09 31.24 13.66
N GLY A 705 17.76 32.54 13.63
CA GLY A 705 17.16 33.21 14.78
C GLY A 705 17.96 32.97 16.07
N GLY A 706 17.30 32.50 17.12
CA GLY A 706 17.93 32.10 18.39
C GLY A 706 18.58 30.71 18.41
N VAL A 707 18.43 29.89 17.35
CA VAL A 707 18.97 28.52 17.30
C VAL A 707 20.39 28.53 16.77
N LYS A 708 21.30 27.84 17.48
CA LYS A 708 22.73 27.73 17.13
C LYS A 708 23.04 26.34 16.60
N LEU A 709 23.59 26.29 15.40
CA LEU A 709 24.07 25.09 14.72
C LEU A 709 25.59 25.06 14.83
N LYS A 710 26.12 24.22 15.71
CA LYS A 710 27.57 24.06 15.94
C LYS A 710 28.10 22.92 15.09
N PHE A 711 29.12 23.18 14.29
CA PHE A 711 29.66 22.20 13.36
C PHE A 711 30.75 21.36 14.02
N ILE A 712 30.72 20.06 13.76
CA ILE A 712 31.74 19.11 14.18
C ILE A 712 32.30 18.50 12.91
N HIS A 713 33.51 18.88 12.51
CA HIS A 713 34.20 18.25 11.39
C HIS A 713 34.48 16.78 11.73
N THR A 714 34.03 15.90 10.85
CA THR A 714 34.04 14.44 10.98
C THR A 714 34.47 13.80 9.65
N PRO A 715 35.71 14.06 9.19
CA PRO A 715 36.22 13.54 7.92
C PRO A 715 36.23 12.01 7.91
N GLY A 716 36.07 11.42 6.72
CA GLY A 716 36.26 10.00 6.50
C GLY A 716 35.34 9.39 5.45
N HIS A 717 34.07 9.82 5.40
CA HIS A 717 33.18 9.48 4.29
C HIS A 717 33.47 10.40 3.08
N THR A 718 33.61 11.69 3.33
CA THR A 718 34.24 12.68 2.45
C THR A 718 35.31 13.47 3.24
N PRO A 719 36.22 14.21 2.58
CA PRO A 719 37.20 15.06 3.26
C PRO A 719 36.58 16.17 4.13
N GLY A 720 35.43 16.71 3.72
CA GLY A 720 34.68 17.74 4.43
C GLY A 720 33.46 17.26 5.20
N SER A 721 33.26 15.95 5.35
CA SER A 721 32.15 15.40 6.14
C SER A 721 32.08 16.04 7.53
N GLN A 722 30.89 16.49 7.94
CA GLN A 722 30.66 17.19 9.19
C GLN A 722 29.27 16.91 9.76
N CYS A 723 29.19 16.85 11.09
CA CYS A 723 27.95 16.74 11.84
C CYS A 723 27.49 18.12 12.35
N ILE A 724 26.18 18.26 12.60
CA ILE A 724 25.57 19.48 13.16
C ILE A 724 25.07 19.18 14.57
N TYR A 725 25.58 19.90 15.56
CA TYR A 725 25.23 19.78 16.96
C TYR A 725 24.40 20.96 17.45
N ILE A 726 23.33 20.68 18.18
CA ILE A 726 22.39 21.67 18.70
C ILE A 726 22.21 21.43 20.20
N GLU A 727 22.76 22.33 21.01
CA GLU A 727 22.71 22.31 22.47
C GLU A 727 21.34 22.75 23.00
N ARG A 728 20.78 21.99 23.94
CA ARG A 728 19.36 22.06 24.34
C ARG A 728 19.17 21.77 25.83
N PRO A 729 18.33 22.53 26.57
CA PRO A 729 18.11 22.31 28.00
C PRO A 729 17.53 20.95 28.40
N GLN A 730 16.94 20.20 27.46
CA GLN A 730 16.23 18.93 27.70
C GLN A 730 16.97 17.73 27.08
N GLN A 731 17.34 17.85 25.80
CA GLN A 731 18.02 16.81 25.04
C GLN A 731 18.72 17.42 23.82
N ASP A 732 20.04 17.27 23.75
CA ASP A 732 20.88 17.71 22.64
C ASP A 732 20.61 16.89 21.37
N ILE A 733 20.78 17.53 20.22
CA ILE A 733 20.53 16.96 18.89
C ILE A 733 21.84 16.93 18.10
N LEU A 734 22.12 15.80 17.45
CA LEU A 734 23.19 15.64 16.46
C LEU A 734 22.57 15.19 15.14
N ILE A 735 22.70 15.98 14.08
CA ILE A 735 22.52 15.50 12.70
C ILE A 735 23.89 14.99 12.24
N SER A 736 24.02 13.68 12.01
CA SER A 736 25.31 13.04 11.73
C SER A 736 25.67 12.91 10.25
N GLY A 737 24.69 13.12 9.35
CA GLY A 737 24.83 12.76 7.94
C GLY A 737 25.31 11.32 7.81
N ASP A 738 26.33 11.12 6.99
CA ASP A 738 26.91 9.80 6.71
C ASP A 738 28.10 9.44 7.62
N THR A 739 28.38 10.24 8.64
CA THR A 739 29.40 9.89 9.63
C THR A 739 28.94 8.72 10.51
N LEU A 740 27.66 8.72 10.92
CA LEU A 740 27.12 7.74 11.85
C LEU A 740 25.64 7.46 11.53
N PHE A 741 25.35 6.18 11.30
CA PHE A 741 24.01 5.62 11.22
C PHE A 741 23.71 4.78 12.46
N ILE A 742 22.49 4.27 12.55
CA ILE A 742 22.12 3.33 13.61
C ILE A 742 22.84 1.99 13.35
N GLY A 743 23.83 1.65 14.17
CA GLY A 743 24.61 0.41 14.03
C GLY A 743 25.52 0.32 12.79
N SER A 744 25.75 1.41 12.05
CA SER A 744 26.66 1.46 10.88
C SER A 744 27.18 2.88 10.60
N CYS A 745 27.94 3.09 9.52
CA CYS A 745 28.36 4.40 9.02
C CYS A 745 28.23 4.45 7.49
N GLY A 746 28.46 5.63 6.91
CA GLY A 746 28.61 5.82 5.47
C GLY A 746 29.72 4.95 4.89
N ARG A 747 29.63 4.68 3.59
CA ARG A 747 30.59 3.84 2.84
C ARG A 747 32.01 4.43 2.87
N LEU A 748 33.00 3.55 2.83
CA LEU A 748 34.43 3.91 2.89
C LEU A 748 35.22 3.42 1.67
N ASP A 749 34.52 2.94 0.63
CA ASP A 749 35.09 2.38 -0.60
C ASP A 749 35.04 3.35 -1.80
N PHE A 750 34.76 4.64 -1.56
CA PHE A 750 34.91 5.69 -2.58
C PHE A 750 36.35 6.26 -2.60
N PRO A 751 36.82 6.83 -3.73
CA PRO A 751 38.23 7.20 -3.91
C PRO A 751 38.78 8.26 -2.95
N ASP A 752 37.91 9.04 -2.32
CA ASP A 752 38.19 10.16 -1.42
C ASP A 752 37.81 9.88 0.05
N CYS A 753 37.39 8.65 0.36
CA CYS A 753 37.20 8.20 1.75
C CYS A 753 38.55 8.02 2.47
N ASP A 754 38.54 8.22 3.79
CA ASP A 754 39.66 7.87 4.67
C ASP A 754 39.13 7.07 5.87
N VAL A 755 39.49 5.78 5.88
CA VAL A 755 39.09 4.81 6.90
C VAL A 755 39.63 5.18 8.29
N LYS A 756 40.82 5.77 8.39
CA LYS A 756 41.42 6.20 9.65
C LYS A 756 40.80 7.51 10.14
N ALA A 757 40.49 8.43 9.23
CA ALA A 757 39.75 9.63 9.56
C ALA A 757 38.35 9.28 10.11
N MET A 758 37.63 8.36 9.46
CA MET A 758 36.32 7.89 9.94
C MET A 758 36.39 7.33 11.36
N TYR A 759 37.41 6.50 11.67
CA TYR A 759 37.62 6.00 13.02
C TYR A 759 37.75 7.14 14.05
N ASN A 760 38.62 8.13 13.76
CA ASN A 760 38.83 9.27 14.65
C ASN A 760 37.55 10.11 14.80
N SER A 761 36.78 10.28 13.73
CA SER A 761 35.49 10.96 13.70
C SER A 761 34.45 10.26 14.58
N LEU A 762 34.35 8.93 14.48
CA LEU A 762 33.48 8.12 15.35
C LEU A 762 33.93 8.21 16.82
N GLN A 763 35.23 8.16 17.11
CA GLN A 763 35.73 8.37 18.48
C GLN A 763 35.41 9.78 19.01
N LYS A 764 35.49 10.81 18.16
CA LYS A 764 35.10 12.19 18.49
C LYS A 764 33.61 12.28 18.85
N LEU A 765 32.72 11.71 18.03
CA LEU A 765 31.28 11.64 18.33
C LEU A 765 31.00 10.80 19.58
N ALA A 766 31.76 9.74 19.82
CA ALA A 766 31.70 8.92 21.03
C ALA A 766 32.15 9.65 22.31
N THR A 767 32.48 10.94 22.27
CA THR A 767 32.67 11.79 23.48
C THR A 767 31.45 12.62 23.87
N LEU A 768 30.43 12.74 23.00
CA LEU A 768 29.24 13.57 23.24
C LEU A 768 28.39 13.06 24.44
N PRO A 769 27.50 13.90 25.00
CA PRO A 769 26.59 13.49 26.07
C PRO A 769 25.80 12.22 25.72
N ALA A 770 25.65 11.30 26.68
CA ALA A 770 25.00 10.01 26.44
C ALA A 770 23.54 10.14 25.99
N THR A 771 22.86 11.21 26.41
CA THR A 771 21.47 11.55 26.07
C THR A 771 21.30 12.21 24.71
N THR A 772 22.39 12.64 24.04
CA THR A 772 22.32 13.27 22.71
C THR A 772 21.62 12.34 21.72
N LYS A 773 20.59 12.88 21.06
CA LYS A 773 19.78 12.17 20.05
C LYS A 773 20.42 12.36 18.68
N VAL A 774 20.70 11.24 18.00
CA VAL A 774 21.43 11.19 16.73
C VAL A 774 20.46 10.94 15.60
N TYR A 775 20.49 11.80 14.58
CA TYR A 775 19.64 11.76 13.39
C TYR A 775 20.53 11.55 12.14
N PRO A 776 20.42 10.38 11.46
CA PRO A 776 21.35 9.95 10.41
C PRO A 776 21.06 10.54 9.03
N GLY A 777 21.99 10.40 8.09
CA GLY A 777 21.78 10.72 6.67
C GLY A 777 20.74 9.83 5.97
N HIS A 778 20.56 8.58 6.44
CA HIS A 778 19.69 7.58 5.81
C HIS A 778 18.89 6.74 6.83
N ASP A 779 17.72 6.21 6.41
CA ASP A 779 16.82 5.39 7.26
C ASP A 779 17.20 3.90 7.38
N TYR A 780 18.47 3.54 7.13
CA TYR A 780 18.90 2.13 7.04
C TYR A 780 18.73 1.30 8.31
N GLY A 781 18.69 1.94 9.49
CA GLY A 781 18.43 1.29 10.77
C GLY A 781 17.27 1.91 11.54
N GLY A 782 16.49 2.79 10.91
CA GLY A 782 15.46 3.62 11.53
C GLY A 782 15.85 5.09 11.70
N PRO A 783 14.96 5.90 12.31
CA PRO A 783 14.98 7.35 12.17
C PRO A 783 15.93 8.10 13.10
N HIS A 784 16.24 7.54 14.27
CA HIS A 784 17.18 8.13 15.22
C HIS A 784 17.68 7.10 16.23
N THR A 785 18.84 7.39 16.82
CA THR A 785 19.45 6.63 17.93
C THR A 785 19.92 7.63 19.01
N THR A 786 20.67 7.16 20.00
CA THR A 786 21.34 8.02 20.98
C THR A 786 22.81 7.62 21.12
N ILE A 787 23.65 8.54 21.58
CA ILE A 787 25.07 8.25 21.83
C ILE A 787 25.23 7.11 22.86
N ALA A 788 24.33 6.98 23.84
CA ALA A 788 24.28 5.82 24.73
C ALA A 788 24.04 4.51 23.98
N GLN A 789 22.99 4.43 23.15
CA GLN A 789 22.64 3.24 22.39
C GLN A 789 23.74 2.82 21.40
N GLU A 790 24.38 3.78 20.72
CA GLU A 790 25.48 3.45 19.81
C GLU A 790 26.75 2.99 20.54
N ARG A 791 27.03 3.49 21.76
CA ARG A 791 28.15 3.02 22.59
C ARG A 791 27.92 1.62 23.16
N GLU A 792 26.69 1.26 23.49
CA GLU A 792 26.35 -0.06 24.07
C GLU A 792 26.06 -1.13 23.01
N GLN A 793 25.26 -0.79 22.01
CA GLN A 793 24.59 -1.74 21.11
C GLN A 793 24.91 -1.51 19.62
N GLY A 794 25.18 -0.26 19.23
CA GLY A 794 25.47 0.12 17.84
C GLY A 794 26.95 0.30 17.50
N PHE A 795 27.27 1.36 16.75
CA PHE A 795 28.53 1.52 16.02
C PHE A 795 29.60 2.36 16.73
N LEU A 796 29.27 2.98 17.87
CA LEU A 796 30.22 3.70 18.73
C LEU A 796 30.78 2.83 19.87
N LYS A 797 30.64 1.49 19.77
CA LYS A 797 31.24 0.56 20.73
C LYS A 797 32.76 0.73 20.77
N PRO A 798 33.39 0.60 21.96
CA PRO A 798 34.85 0.59 22.07
C PRO A 798 35.47 -0.48 21.16
N MET A 799 36.23 -0.04 20.16
CA MET A 799 36.97 -0.89 19.22
C MET A 799 38.37 -0.33 19.08
N ALA A 800 39.40 -1.19 19.03
CA ALA A 800 40.76 -0.73 18.79
C ALA A 800 40.96 -0.33 17.32
N GLU A 801 41.68 0.77 17.07
CA GLU A 801 42.01 1.26 15.71
C GLU A 801 42.52 0.14 14.78
N ARG A 802 43.40 -0.74 15.27
CA ARG A 802 43.94 -1.87 14.50
C ARG A 802 42.89 -2.91 14.09
N GLN A 803 41.82 -3.05 14.85
CA GLN A 803 40.69 -3.92 14.49
C GLN A 803 39.81 -3.23 13.43
N TRP A 804 39.50 -1.96 13.64
CA TRP A 804 38.75 -1.14 12.68
C TRP A 804 39.42 -1.11 11.30
N LEU A 805 40.71 -0.78 11.23
CA LEU A 805 41.47 -0.72 9.98
C LEU A 805 41.52 -2.08 9.26
N ARG A 806 41.42 -3.21 9.97
CA ARG A 806 41.33 -4.54 9.36
C ARG A 806 39.93 -4.84 8.80
N MET A 807 38.89 -4.24 9.35
CA MET A 807 37.51 -4.46 8.93
C MET A 807 37.11 -3.59 7.74
N HIS A 808 37.79 -2.45 7.55
CA HIS A 808 37.34 -1.40 6.63
C HIS A 808 38.41 -0.83 5.69
N GLY A 809 39.68 -1.26 5.76
CA GLY A 809 40.78 -0.76 4.91
C GLY A 809 41.74 -1.85 4.42
#